data_AF-A0A7C8IQV3-F1
#
_entry.id   AF-A0A7C8IQV3-F1
#
_cell.length_a   1.000
_cell.length_b   1.000
_cell.length_c   1.000
_cell.angle_alpha   90.00
_cell.angle_beta   90.00
_cell.angle_gamma   90.00
#
_symmetry.space_group_name_H-M   'P 1'
#
loop_
_entity.id
_entity.type
_entity.pdbx_description
1 polymer ?
#
loop_
_entity_poly.entity_id
_entity_poly.type
_entity_poly.pdbx_seq_one_letter_code
_entity_poly.pdbx_strand_id
1 'polypeptide(L)'
;MPTQVRIFAMPKSLGETLASTSPTSLPKPTGQATNGDTPGLKVSPYMSVAMAIPEESKDGGVTFAAQDSLPKLPIPDLESSCRRYLAALKPLQGRREHTETRLAVEDFLKSDGPDLQEKLQNYALGKSSFIEQFWYDSYLNFDNPVVLNLNPFFLLEDDPTPARNNQVTRAASLVVSALEFVRAVRREELPPDNIRGKPLCHGCQIEQDPDSKHIVVLCHGQFYWFDVLDDNSDLIMSERDVAINLQTIIDDAVQTPIQEAAKGALGILSTENRKIWSGLREVLTREERSNNADCLGIVDSALFVLCLDYTEPATAAELCQNMLCGTNEVVKGVQIGTCINRWYDKLQIIVCKNGSAGINFEHTGVDGHTVLRFASDVYTDTILRFARTINGQAPSLWKTTSPDPSKRDPESFGDVNTTPHKLEWDMIPELNVAVRFAETRLADLISQNEFECLDFSGYGKNFITSMGFSPDAFVQMAFQAAYYGLYGRVECTYEPAMTKAYLHGRTEAIRSVTTESVNFVQTFWADNPAETKVEALRKACEQHVNSTRLCAKGEGCDRHLYALFCLWQRYVDEQTSQAPSSDGFSSPTDNGSTLESVVGSPGNDSINSIDIDMSPRQRGYSTTSNPRSRDFHPVPAVFADAGWDRLNTTILSTSNCGNPSLRQFGFGPTSGDGFGIGYIIKDEGINICVSSKHRQTKRFVDALESYLLEIRRVLRITGRKAATAKQTRAREIDPAKVKTSNRLKARGRMITGLDNNAMRLRLTNGSSTGTRSPTEESLLMSDDELGGYGFFDAGMLLQALKARGDAFDHNEAKPSERAAANAKRRDVGKKLRLVEY
;
A
#
# COMPACT_ATOMS: atom_id res chain seq x y z
N MET A 1 -31.18 -4.13 -29.80
CA MET A 1 -30.99 -3.45 -31.11
C MET A 1 -29.48 -3.44 -31.39
N PRO A 2 -28.98 -3.19 -32.62
CA PRO A 2 -27.56 -2.92 -32.79
C PRO A 2 -27.14 -1.70 -31.96
N THR A 3 -25.95 -1.76 -31.36
CA THR A 3 -25.38 -0.75 -30.47
C THR A 3 -25.31 0.60 -31.18
N GLN A 4 -25.90 1.67 -30.59
CA GLN A 4 -25.88 3.01 -31.17
C GLN A 4 -24.56 3.73 -30.88
N VAL A 5 -23.47 3.21 -31.46
CA VAL A 5 -22.17 3.89 -31.46
C VAL A 5 -22.29 5.21 -32.24
N ARG A 6 -22.14 6.34 -31.54
CA ARG A 6 -22.02 7.65 -32.18
C ARG A 6 -20.62 7.79 -32.78
N ILE A 7 -20.51 7.60 -34.09
CA ILE A 7 -19.27 7.84 -34.83
C ILE A 7 -19.06 9.35 -34.97
N PHE A 8 -17.92 9.87 -34.49
CA PHE A 8 -17.54 11.27 -34.66
C PHE A 8 -17.22 11.58 -36.13
N ALA A 9 -17.65 12.75 -36.62
CA ALA A 9 -17.33 13.18 -37.97
C ALA A 9 -15.87 13.65 -38.07
N MET A 10 -15.11 13.12 -39.05
CA MET A 10 -13.71 13.47 -39.24
C MET A 10 -13.50 15.00 -39.41
N PRO A 11 -12.52 15.60 -38.71
CA PRO A 11 -12.02 16.92 -39.05
C PRO A 11 -11.50 16.94 -40.49
N LYS A 12 -11.85 17.97 -41.27
CA LYS A 12 -11.34 18.12 -42.64
C LYS A 12 -9.83 18.29 -42.65
N SER A 13 -9.18 17.75 -43.68
CA SER A 13 -7.72 17.81 -43.76
C SER A 13 -7.23 19.24 -43.99
N LEU A 14 -6.05 19.55 -43.46
CA LEU A 14 -5.41 20.86 -43.68
C LEU A 14 -5.17 21.12 -45.18
N GLY A 15 -4.96 20.07 -45.98
CA GLY A 15 -4.80 20.13 -47.43
C GLY A 15 -6.04 20.59 -48.18
N GLU A 16 -7.24 20.11 -47.82
CA GLU A 16 -8.50 20.55 -48.43
C GLU A 16 -8.77 22.05 -48.20
N THR A 17 -8.33 22.58 -47.06
CA THR A 17 -8.48 24.01 -46.71
C THR A 17 -7.54 24.90 -47.54
N LEU A 18 -6.47 24.33 -48.09
CA LEU A 18 -5.46 25.01 -48.91
C LEU A 18 -5.63 24.80 -50.43
N ALA A 19 -6.53 23.90 -50.85
CA ALA A 19 -6.71 23.53 -52.26
C ALA A 19 -7.53 24.52 -53.11
N SER A 20 -8.12 25.56 -52.50
CA SER A 20 -9.08 26.47 -53.16
C SER A 20 -8.48 27.50 -54.12
N THR A 21 -7.15 27.50 -54.34
CA THR A 21 -6.48 28.38 -55.30
C THR A 21 -5.49 27.61 -56.20
N SER A 22 -5.89 27.36 -57.45
CA SER A 22 -5.02 26.92 -58.55
C SER A 22 -4.89 28.05 -59.60
N PRO A 23 -3.84 28.09 -60.44
CA PRO A 23 -3.97 27.42 -61.74
C PRO A 23 -2.69 26.82 -62.39
N THR A 24 -2.93 25.74 -63.15
CA THR A 24 -2.22 25.28 -64.39
C THR A 24 -0.80 24.63 -64.38
N SER A 25 -0.80 23.39 -64.92
CA SER A 25 -0.06 22.88 -66.12
C SER A 25 1.23 22.03 -66.04
N LEU A 26 1.04 20.70 -66.22
CA LEU A 26 1.74 19.77 -67.16
C LEU A 26 3.24 19.40 -66.88
N PRO A 27 3.85 18.39 -67.57
CA PRO A 27 3.62 16.96 -67.30
C PRO A 27 4.92 16.07 -67.20
N LYS A 28 4.76 14.77 -66.89
CA LYS A 28 5.83 13.75 -66.79
C LYS A 28 6.35 13.21 -68.15
N PRO A 29 7.56 12.62 -68.18
CA PRO A 29 7.86 11.44 -69.01
C PRO A 29 8.46 10.24 -68.24
N THR A 30 8.76 9.14 -68.94
CA THR A 30 9.09 7.78 -68.42
C THR A 30 10.43 7.22 -68.95
N GLY A 31 10.99 6.18 -68.31
CA GLY A 31 12.15 5.41 -68.82
C GLY A 31 12.33 4.04 -68.14
N GLN A 32 12.99 3.07 -68.82
CA GLN A 32 13.19 1.67 -68.37
C GLN A 32 14.68 1.24 -68.36
N ALA A 33 14.96 0.03 -67.87
CA ALA A 33 16.30 -0.49 -67.51
C ALA A 33 16.94 -1.45 -68.55
N THR A 34 18.22 -1.80 -68.34
CA THR A 34 18.93 -2.97 -68.92
C THR A 34 20.04 -3.51 -67.97
N ASN A 35 20.46 -4.76 -68.17
CA ASN A 35 21.41 -5.53 -67.32
C ASN A 35 22.85 -5.59 -67.89
N GLY A 36 23.80 -6.15 -67.11
CA GLY A 36 25.14 -6.58 -67.56
C GLY A 36 25.82 -7.57 -66.59
N ASP A 37 26.67 -8.46 -67.10
CA ASP A 37 27.06 -9.74 -66.44
C ASP A 37 28.38 -9.77 -65.64
N THR A 38 28.56 -10.87 -64.88
CA THR A 38 29.76 -11.26 -64.11
C THR A 38 30.75 -12.13 -64.92
N PRO A 39 32.01 -12.24 -64.46
CA PRO A 39 32.58 -13.58 -64.23
C PRO A 39 33.44 -13.70 -62.94
N GLY A 40 33.79 -14.92 -62.53
CA GLY A 40 34.55 -15.22 -61.29
C GLY A 40 35.70 -16.24 -61.44
N LEU A 41 36.00 -16.99 -60.35
CA LEU A 41 37.18 -17.86 -60.05
C LEU A 41 38.25 -17.13 -59.19
N LYS A 42 38.99 -17.74 -58.25
CA LYS A 42 39.20 -19.17 -57.87
C LYS A 42 39.54 -19.32 -56.36
N VAL A 43 39.66 -20.56 -55.84
CA VAL A 43 39.75 -20.89 -54.39
C VAL A 43 41.12 -21.48 -53.99
N SER A 44 41.60 -21.19 -52.76
CA SER A 44 42.43 -22.11 -51.94
C SER A 44 42.41 -21.70 -50.44
N PRO A 45 42.66 -22.61 -49.46
CA PRO A 45 42.26 -22.43 -48.06
C PRO A 45 43.42 -22.23 -47.05
N TYR A 46 43.10 -21.87 -45.78
CA TYR A 46 43.59 -22.57 -44.57
C TYR A 46 42.89 -22.12 -43.26
N MET A 47 42.82 -23.06 -42.31
CA MET A 47 42.51 -22.92 -40.86
C MET A 47 41.18 -22.28 -40.43
N SER A 48 40.25 -23.16 -40.02
CA SER A 48 39.10 -22.82 -39.19
C SER A 48 39.49 -22.69 -37.70
N VAL A 49 39.08 -21.59 -37.07
CA VAL A 49 38.88 -21.54 -35.61
C VAL A 49 37.37 -21.47 -35.39
N ALA A 50 36.81 -22.50 -34.76
CA ALA A 50 35.39 -22.52 -34.44
C ALA A 50 35.09 -21.54 -33.31
N MET A 51 34.58 -20.35 -33.64
CA MET A 51 33.78 -19.61 -32.66
C MET A 51 32.51 -20.41 -32.42
N ALA A 52 32.20 -20.68 -31.15
CA ALA A 52 30.95 -21.33 -30.78
C ALA A 52 29.78 -20.44 -31.22
N ILE A 53 28.92 -20.99 -32.08
CA ILE A 53 27.57 -20.46 -32.27
C ILE A 53 26.90 -20.55 -30.90
N PRO A 54 26.35 -19.46 -30.34
CA PRO A 54 25.53 -19.57 -29.13
C PRO A 54 24.36 -20.49 -29.44
N GLU A 55 24.21 -21.59 -28.69
CA GLU A 55 23.07 -22.49 -28.85
C GLU A 55 21.77 -21.68 -28.64
N GLU A 56 20.78 -21.89 -29.51
CA GLU A 56 19.46 -21.29 -29.37
C GLU A 56 18.84 -21.79 -28.05
N SER A 57 18.77 -20.90 -27.06
CA SER A 57 18.30 -21.24 -25.71
C SER A 57 16.81 -21.53 -25.74
N LYS A 58 16.47 -22.81 -25.56
CA LYS A 58 15.12 -23.39 -25.45
C LYS A 58 14.01 -22.39 -25.05
N ASP A 59 13.20 -22.01 -26.04
CA ASP A 59 11.72 -21.94 -25.98
C ASP A 59 11.09 -21.31 -24.72
N GLY A 60 11.69 -20.26 -24.17
CA GLY A 60 11.18 -19.51 -23.03
C GLY A 60 11.89 -18.16 -22.87
N GLY A 61 11.17 -17.15 -22.42
CA GLY A 61 11.73 -15.82 -22.24
C GLY A 61 12.50 -15.65 -20.93
N VAL A 62 13.01 -14.43 -20.72
CA VAL A 62 13.91 -14.15 -19.59
C VAL A 62 13.15 -13.93 -18.29
N THR A 63 11.87 -13.52 -18.36
CA THR A 63 11.06 -13.10 -17.20
C THR A 63 10.78 -14.23 -16.21
N PHE A 64 10.48 -15.44 -16.69
CA PHE A 64 10.19 -16.59 -15.83
C PHE A 64 11.36 -17.58 -15.70
N ALA A 65 12.49 -17.34 -16.37
CA ALA A 65 13.65 -18.24 -16.43
C ALA A 65 14.28 -18.64 -15.07
N ALA A 66 13.92 -17.95 -13.98
CA ALA A 66 14.35 -18.29 -12.63
C ALA A 66 13.24 -18.90 -11.75
N GLN A 67 11.96 -18.87 -12.17
CA GLN A 67 10.80 -19.20 -11.34
C GLN A 67 10.86 -20.64 -10.82
N ASP A 68 11.12 -21.63 -11.69
CA ASP A 68 11.24 -23.05 -11.32
C ASP A 68 12.42 -23.37 -10.38
N SER A 69 13.40 -22.46 -10.27
CA SER A 69 14.54 -22.62 -9.37
C SER A 69 14.29 -22.13 -7.94
N LEU A 70 13.15 -21.47 -7.69
CA LEU A 70 12.82 -20.90 -6.39
C LEU A 70 12.38 -21.99 -5.39
N PRO A 71 12.87 -21.96 -4.14
CA PRO A 71 12.41 -22.89 -3.11
C PRO A 71 10.94 -22.60 -2.73
N LYS A 72 10.14 -23.64 -2.48
CA LYS A 72 8.80 -23.47 -1.87
C LYS A 72 8.91 -22.75 -0.52
N LEU A 73 7.91 -21.95 -0.18
CA LEU A 73 7.81 -21.28 1.12
C LEU A 73 7.74 -22.34 2.26
N PRO A 74 8.63 -22.31 3.26
CA PRO A 74 8.64 -23.32 4.32
C PRO A 74 7.47 -23.12 5.29
N ILE A 75 6.86 -24.22 5.72
CA ILE A 75 5.96 -24.23 6.88
C ILE A 75 6.84 -24.24 8.15
N PRO A 76 6.71 -23.29 9.08
CA PRO A 76 7.47 -23.30 10.33
C PRO A 76 7.15 -24.48 11.25
N ASP A 77 8.04 -24.71 12.22
CA ASP A 77 7.74 -25.53 13.39
C ASP A 77 6.61 -24.91 14.25
N LEU A 78 5.65 -25.74 14.66
CA LEU A 78 4.47 -25.35 15.41
C LEU A 78 4.82 -24.74 16.78
N GLU A 79 5.74 -25.35 17.53
CA GLU A 79 6.15 -24.83 18.84
C GLU A 79 6.85 -23.47 18.68
N SER A 80 7.69 -23.33 17.65
CA SER A 80 8.37 -22.07 17.33
C SER A 80 7.40 -20.97 16.89
N SER A 81 6.39 -21.23 16.06
CA SER A 81 5.36 -20.23 15.76
C SER A 81 4.53 -19.86 17.00
N CYS A 82 4.13 -20.83 17.83
CA CYS A 82 3.42 -20.57 19.09
C CYS A 82 4.25 -19.73 20.07
N ARG A 83 5.55 -20.00 20.18
CA ARG A 83 6.51 -19.24 20.99
C ARG A 83 6.73 -17.82 20.46
N ARG A 84 6.74 -17.63 19.13
CA ARG A 84 6.81 -16.29 18.47
C ARG A 84 5.52 -15.49 18.71
N TYR A 85 4.36 -16.12 18.59
CA TYR A 85 3.04 -15.54 18.89
C TYR A 85 2.96 -15.03 20.35
N LEU A 86 3.36 -15.85 21.32
CA LEU A 86 3.47 -15.42 22.72
C LEU A 86 4.46 -14.25 22.90
N ALA A 87 5.60 -14.26 22.21
CA ALA A 87 6.57 -13.17 22.30
C ALA A 87 6.05 -11.84 21.74
N ALA A 88 5.25 -11.87 20.66
CA ALA A 88 4.61 -10.69 20.06
C ALA A 88 3.45 -10.15 20.93
N LEU A 89 2.71 -11.01 21.61
CA LEU A 89 1.60 -10.62 22.48
C LEU A 89 2.02 -10.15 23.87
N LYS A 90 3.12 -10.67 24.42
CA LYS A 90 3.66 -10.29 25.74
C LYS A 90 3.74 -8.77 26.02
N PRO A 91 4.23 -7.90 25.12
CA PRO A 91 4.22 -6.44 25.34
C PRO A 91 2.84 -5.77 25.17
N LEU A 92 1.86 -6.47 24.57
CA LEU A 92 0.51 -5.99 24.29
C LEU A 92 -0.52 -6.49 25.34
N GLN A 93 -0.09 -7.18 26.39
CA GLN A 93 -0.97 -7.88 27.34
C GLN A 93 -0.60 -7.62 28.81
N GLY A 94 -1.62 -7.52 29.66
CA GLY A 94 -1.45 -7.59 31.11
C GLY A 94 -1.03 -9.00 31.56
N ARG A 95 -0.37 -9.10 32.72
CA ARG A 95 0.13 -10.38 33.28
C ARG A 95 -0.95 -11.47 33.35
N ARG A 96 -2.21 -11.10 33.62
CA ARG A 96 -3.36 -12.02 33.63
C ARG A 96 -3.66 -12.54 32.22
N GLU A 97 -3.97 -11.65 31.28
CA GLU A 97 -4.28 -11.97 29.88
C GLU A 97 -3.18 -12.85 29.27
N HIS A 98 -1.91 -12.49 29.46
CA HIS A 98 -0.78 -13.26 28.93
C HIS A 98 -0.63 -14.66 29.58
N THR A 99 -1.10 -14.84 30.80
CA THR A 99 -1.17 -16.15 31.45
C THR A 99 -2.31 -17.00 30.86
N GLU A 100 -3.44 -16.37 30.54
CA GLU A 100 -4.59 -17.01 29.89
C GLU A 100 -4.23 -17.43 28.45
N THR A 101 -3.62 -16.55 27.64
CA THR A 101 -3.09 -16.88 26.30
C THR A 101 -2.05 -17.99 26.34
N ARG A 102 -1.12 -17.98 27.31
CA ARG A 102 -0.13 -19.08 27.46
C ARG A 102 -0.82 -20.41 27.72
N LEU A 103 -1.86 -20.45 28.56
CA LEU A 103 -2.61 -21.68 28.80
C LEU A 103 -3.39 -22.14 27.56
N ALA A 104 -3.94 -21.23 26.76
CA ALA A 104 -4.60 -21.54 25.49
C ALA A 104 -3.63 -22.11 24.44
N VAL A 105 -2.40 -21.58 24.39
CA VAL A 105 -1.30 -22.12 23.54
C VAL A 105 -0.80 -23.48 24.06
N GLU A 106 -0.66 -23.63 25.38
CA GLU A 106 -0.29 -24.91 26.00
C GLU A 106 -1.36 -25.98 25.84
N ASP A 107 -2.63 -25.62 25.70
CA ASP A 107 -3.70 -26.55 25.33
C ASP A 107 -3.60 -26.93 23.84
N PHE A 108 -3.59 -25.93 22.95
CA PHE A 108 -3.50 -26.11 21.50
C PHE A 108 -2.32 -26.99 21.04
N LEU A 109 -1.14 -26.84 21.65
CA LEU A 109 0.04 -27.66 21.38
C LEU A 109 -0.11 -29.14 21.80
N LYS A 110 -1.15 -29.48 22.57
CA LYS A 110 -1.49 -30.85 23.01
C LYS A 110 -2.77 -31.40 22.38
N SER A 111 -3.64 -30.54 21.85
CA SER A 111 -4.95 -30.86 21.27
C SER A 111 -4.96 -30.69 19.75
N ASP A 112 -5.52 -29.59 19.24
CA ASP A 112 -5.84 -29.41 17.82
C ASP A 112 -4.61 -29.10 16.95
N GLY A 113 -3.57 -28.50 17.54
CA GLY A 113 -2.41 -27.96 16.83
C GLY A 113 -1.63 -29.01 16.01
N PRO A 114 -1.25 -30.17 16.59
CA PRO A 114 -0.53 -31.22 15.85
C PRO A 114 -1.31 -31.79 14.65
N ASP A 115 -2.62 -31.97 14.77
CA ASP A 115 -3.50 -32.45 13.69
C ASP A 115 -3.64 -31.40 12.56
N LEU A 116 -3.84 -30.13 12.92
CA LEU A 116 -3.86 -29.03 11.95
C LEU A 116 -2.49 -28.83 11.27
N GLN A 117 -1.39 -29.05 11.98
CA GLN A 117 -0.02 -29.02 11.44
C GLN A 117 0.18 -30.12 10.38
N GLU A 118 -0.21 -31.36 10.68
CA GLU A 118 -0.14 -32.48 9.72
C GLU A 118 -1.03 -32.22 8.50
N LYS A 119 -2.26 -31.72 8.71
CA LYS A 119 -3.17 -31.31 7.63
C LYS A 119 -2.57 -30.22 6.74
N LEU A 120 -1.88 -29.22 7.33
CA LEU A 120 -1.21 -28.16 6.56
C LEU A 120 -0.03 -28.69 5.74
N GLN A 121 0.77 -29.58 6.31
CA GLN A 121 1.89 -30.23 5.63
C GLN A 121 1.39 -31.07 4.44
N ASN A 122 0.33 -31.86 4.63
CA ASN A 122 -0.31 -32.64 3.57
C ASN A 122 -0.92 -31.75 2.47
N TYR A 123 -1.61 -30.66 2.84
CA TYR A 123 -2.16 -29.66 1.90
C TYR A 123 -1.06 -29.04 1.01
N ALA A 124 0.10 -28.72 1.59
CA ALA A 124 1.19 -28.04 0.88
C ALA A 124 1.95 -28.92 -0.13
N LEU A 125 1.82 -30.25 -0.08
CA LEU A 125 2.49 -31.16 -1.04
C LEU A 125 2.13 -30.80 -2.48
N GLY A 126 0.84 -30.60 -2.76
CA GLY A 126 0.27 -30.29 -4.08
C GLY A 126 0.21 -28.80 -4.45
N LYS A 127 0.84 -27.88 -3.69
CA LYS A 127 0.78 -26.43 -3.91
C LYS A 127 2.16 -25.80 -4.07
N SER A 128 2.26 -24.69 -4.82
CA SER A 128 3.50 -23.90 -4.96
C SER A 128 3.92 -23.27 -3.63
N SER A 129 2.92 -22.78 -2.87
CA SER A 129 3.06 -22.12 -1.58
C SER A 129 1.88 -22.52 -0.68
N PHE A 130 2.14 -22.76 0.61
CA PHE A 130 1.09 -23.23 1.54
C PHE A 130 0.05 -22.15 1.87
N ILE A 131 0.45 -20.87 1.77
CA ILE A 131 -0.34 -19.72 2.24
C ILE A 131 -1.13 -19.04 1.11
N GLU A 132 -0.70 -19.19 -0.14
CA GLU A 132 -1.15 -18.38 -1.27
C GLU A 132 -2.68 -18.35 -1.42
N GLN A 133 -3.33 -19.51 -1.52
CA GLN A 133 -4.78 -19.59 -1.64
C GLN A 133 -5.49 -18.95 -0.43
N PHE A 134 -5.08 -19.29 0.80
CA PHE A 134 -5.69 -18.73 2.00
C PHE A 134 -5.52 -17.20 2.06
N TRP A 135 -4.45 -16.65 1.48
CA TRP A 135 -4.23 -15.21 1.40
C TRP A 135 -5.10 -14.54 0.32
N TYR A 136 -5.31 -15.16 -0.85
CA TYR A 136 -6.33 -14.71 -1.81
C TYR A 136 -7.74 -14.76 -1.20
N ASP A 137 -8.11 -15.88 -0.60
CA ASP A 137 -9.38 -16.07 0.10
C ASP A 137 -9.60 -14.98 1.17
N SER A 138 -8.53 -14.52 1.85
CA SER A 138 -8.61 -13.50 2.90
C SER A 138 -9.12 -12.15 2.40
N TYR A 139 -8.82 -11.79 1.16
CA TYR A 139 -9.28 -10.56 0.53
C TYR A 139 -10.61 -10.78 -0.22
N LEU A 140 -10.76 -11.88 -0.96
CA LEU A 140 -11.98 -12.19 -1.71
C LEU A 140 -13.22 -12.35 -0.80
N ASN A 141 -13.05 -12.88 0.41
CA ASN A 141 -14.13 -13.01 1.40
C ASN A 141 -14.32 -11.74 2.27
N PHE A 142 -13.68 -10.61 1.93
CA PHE A 142 -13.82 -9.37 2.69
C PHE A 142 -14.91 -8.48 2.06
N ASP A 143 -16.12 -8.54 2.63
CA ASP A 143 -17.31 -7.82 2.12
C ASP A 143 -17.16 -6.29 2.02
N ASN A 144 -16.18 -5.67 2.68
CA ASN A 144 -16.02 -4.21 2.70
C ASN A 144 -15.59 -3.62 1.33
N PRO A 145 -15.91 -2.34 1.05
CA PRO A 145 -15.36 -1.62 -0.09
C PRO A 145 -13.84 -1.74 -0.20
N VAL A 146 -13.32 -2.03 -1.39
CA VAL A 146 -11.86 -2.06 -1.63
C VAL A 146 -11.23 -0.68 -1.46
N VAL A 147 -11.98 0.38 -1.76
CA VAL A 147 -11.61 1.78 -1.51
C VAL A 147 -11.38 2.01 -0.02
N LEU A 148 -10.26 2.64 0.31
CA LEU A 148 -9.79 2.96 1.67
C LEU A 148 -9.50 1.75 2.59
N ASN A 149 -10.12 0.59 2.40
CA ASN A 149 -9.88 -0.59 3.26
C ASN A 149 -8.91 -1.62 2.66
N LEU A 150 -8.64 -1.58 1.34
CA LEU A 150 -7.76 -2.53 0.65
C LEU A 150 -6.79 -1.87 -0.35
N ASN A 151 -7.28 -1.12 -1.34
CA ASN A 151 -6.46 -0.55 -2.40
C ASN A 151 -5.46 0.48 -1.83
N PRO A 152 -4.14 0.34 -2.08
CA PRO A 152 -3.17 1.40 -1.85
C PRO A 152 -3.06 2.32 -3.07
N PHE A 153 -2.22 3.36 -2.96
CA PHE A 153 -1.80 4.19 -4.08
C PHE A 153 -0.29 4.49 -4.05
N PHE A 154 0.29 4.68 -5.23
CA PHE A 154 1.58 5.34 -5.43
C PHE A 154 1.37 6.75 -6.00
N LEU A 155 2.07 7.75 -5.45
CA LEU A 155 2.20 9.08 -6.05
C LEU A 155 3.56 9.15 -6.76
N LEU A 156 3.55 9.34 -8.07
CA LEU A 156 4.77 9.41 -8.87
C LEU A 156 5.48 10.74 -8.63
N GLU A 157 6.81 10.77 -8.74
CA GLU A 157 7.54 12.04 -8.88
C GLU A 157 7.12 12.75 -10.18
N ASP A 158 7.29 14.07 -10.21
CA ASP A 158 6.90 14.91 -11.34
C ASP A 158 7.93 14.87 -12.48
N ASP A 159 7.51 15.07 -13.74
CA ASP A 159 8.45 15.08 -14.88
C ASP A 159 9.50 16.18 -14.64
N PRO A 160 10.81 15.89 -14.76
CA PRO A 160 11.88 16.86 -14.56
C PRO A 160 11.84 18.04 -15.54
N THR A 161 10.98 17.97 -16.57
CA THR A 161 10.69 19.01 -17.55
C THR A 161 9.31 19.62 -17.26
N PRO A 162 9.21 20.80 -16.61
CA PRO A 162 7.91 21.39 -16.24
C PRO A 162 6.93 21.58 -17.41
N ALA A 163 7.42 21.79 -18.64
CA ALA A 163 6.59 21.89 -19.84
C ALA A 163 5.88 20.57 -20.22
N ARG A 164 6.31 19.41 -19.69
CA ARG A 164 5.64 18.11 -19.87
C ARG A 164 4.61 17.81 -18.78
N ASN A 165 4.55 18.58 -17.70
CA ASN A 165 3.52 18.47 -16.66
C ASN A 165 2.16 19.09 -17.07
N ASN A 166 1.87 19.16 -18.37
CA ASN A 166 0.50 19.27 -18.86
C ASN A 166 -0.17 17.89 -18.77
N GLN A 167 -1.43 17.85 -18.31
CA GLN A 167 -2.20 16.61 -18.13
C GLN A 167 -2.17 15.67 -19.35
N VAL A 168 -2.51 16.17 -20.54
CA VAL A 168 -2.60 15.35 -21.76
C VAL A 168 -1.22 14.83 -22.18
N THR A 169 -0.19 15.68 -22.15
CA THR A 169 1.19 15.28 -22.47
C THR A 169 1.72 14.22 -21.51
N ARG A 170 1.53 14.41 -20.20
CA ARG A 170 1.99 13.45 -19.18
C ARG A 170 1.19 12.16 -19.23
N ALA A 171 -0.13 12.22 -19.40
CA ALA A 171 -0.99 11.04 -19.54
C ALA A 171 -0.62 10.23 -20.79
N ALA A 172 -0.48 10.85 -21.96
CA ALA A 172 -0.09 10.15 -23.18
C ALA A 172 1.28 9.48 -23.07
N SER A 173 2.25 10.14 -22.42
CA SER A 173 3.57 9.56 -22.20
C SER A 173 3.56 8.41 -21.18
N LEU A 174 2.77 8.51 -20.10
CA LEU A 174 2.58 7.42 -19.15
C LEU A 174 1.90 6.22 -19.79
N VAL A 175 0.88 6.44 -20.64
CA VAL A 175 0.23 5.39 -21.45
C VAL A 175 1.25 4.67 -22.33
N VAL A 176 2.04 5.39 -23.13
CA VAL A 176 3.02 4.75 -24.02
C VAL A 176 4.09 3.94 -23.26
N SER A 177 4.59 4.44 -22.11
CA SER A 177 5.51 3.67 -21.28
C SER A 177 4.86 2.47 -20.59
N ALA A 178 3.57 2.54 -20.23
CA ALA A 178 2.83 1.40 -19.70
C ALA A 178 2.59 0.33 -20.78
N LEU A 179 2.35 0.73 -22.03
CA LEU A 179 2.17 -0.19 -23.16
C LEU A 179 3.48 -0.90 -23.55
N GLU A 180 4.62 -0.20 -23.56
CA GLU A 180 5.92 -0.86 -23.75
C GLU A 180 6.26 -1.82 -22.57
N PHE A 181 5.83 -1.52 -21.34
CA PHE A 181 5.92 -2.49 -20.23
C PHE A 181 5.02 -3.71 -20.46
N VAL A 182 3.74 -3.53 -20.83
CA VAL A 182 2.80 -4.63 -21.15
C VAL A 182 3.37 -5.51 -22.28
N ARG A 183 3.91 -4.89 -23.33
CA ARG A 183 4.60 -5.56 -24.43
C ARG A 183 5.82 -6.36 -23.95
N ALA A 184 6.63 -5.78 -23.04
CA ALA A 184 7.77 -6.49 -22.45
C ALA A 184 7.36 -7.65 -21.52
N VAL A 185 6.20 -7.58 -20.86
CA VAL A 185 5.60 -8.72 -20.13
C VAL A 185 5.17 -9.81 -21.10
N ARG A 186 4.32 -9.48 -22.09
CA ARG A 186 3.76 -10.46 -23.05
C ARG A 186 4.81 -11.18 -23.89
N ARG A 187 5.95 -10.53 -24.14
CA ARG A 187 7.10 -11.10 -24.87
C ARG A 187 8.13 -11.77 -23.94
N GLU A 188 7.87 -11.82 -22.64
CA GLU A 188 8.78 -12.33 -21.60
C GLU A 188 10.19 -11.71 -21.65
N GLU A 189 10.27 -10.42 -21.98
CA GLU A 189 11.52 -9.67 -22.15
C GLU A 189 11.95 -8.90 -20.88
N LEU A 190 11.10 -8.79 -19.86
CA LEU A 190 11.45 -8.15 -18.58
C LEU A 190 12.50 -8.96 -17.81
N PRO A 191 13.62 -8.35 -17.36
CA PRO A 191 14.62 -9.04 -16.55
C PRO A 191 14.11 -9.33 -15.13
N PRO A 192 14.34 -10.55 -14.59
CA PRO A 192 13.89 -10.90 -13.24
C PRO A 192 14.48 -10.00 -12.15
N ASP A 193 13.61 -9.49 -11.28
CA ASP A 193 13.99 -8.85 -10.03
C ASP A 193 14.91 -9.76 -9.21
N ASN A 194 15.94 -9.16 -8.61
CA ASN A 194 16.87 -9.88 -7.74
C ASN A 194 17.31 -9.03 -6.55
N ILE A 195 17.54 -9.68 -5.41
CA ILE A 195 18.14 -9.07 -4.22
C ILE A 195 19.50 -9.73 -3.99
N ARG A 196 20.57 -8.95 -4.20
CA ARG A 196 21.97 -9.37 -4.03
C ARG A 196 22.31 -10.63 -4.85
N GLY A 197 21.80 -10.72 -6.08
CA GLY A 197 22.03 -11.85 -6.99
C GLY A 197 21.16 -13.09 -6.72
N LYS A 198 20.19 -13.04 -5.79
CA LYS A 198 19.11 -14.04 -5.69
C LYS A 198 17.87 -13.56 -6.44
N PRO A 199 17.31 -14.34 -7.38
CA PRO A 199 16.06 -13.98 -8.06
C PRO A 199 14.88 -13.93 -7.09
N LEU A 200 13.83 -13.21 -7.48
CA LEU A 200 12.54 -13.12 -6.80
C LEU A 200 11.42 -13.71 -7.65
N CYS A 201 10.32 -14.10 -6.99
CA CYS A 201 9.10 -14.61 -7.61
C CYS A 201 8.36 -13.53 -8.42
N HIS A 202 8.10 -13.84 -9.69
CA HIS A 202 7.28 -13.03 -10.61
C HIS A 202 5.81 -13.44 -10.61
N GLY A 203 5.51 -14.65 -10.11
CA GLY A 203 4.14 -15.16 -10.01
C GLY A 203 3.30 -14.54 -8.89
N CYS A 204 2.08 -14.15 -9.26
CA CYS A 204 0.85 -14.08 -8.46
C CYS A 204 -0.27 -14.50 -9.41
N GLN A 205 -1.20 -15.38 -8.99
CA GLN A 205 -2.34 -15.76 -9.83
C GLN A 205 -3.37 -14.62 -9.89
N ILE A 206 -3.54 -14.08 -11.09
CA ILE A 206 -4.57 -13.10 -11.47
C ILE A 206 -5.12 -13.60 -12.81
N GLU A 207 -6.41 -13.40 -13.05
CA GLU A 207 -7.02 -13.59 -14.37
C GLU A 207 -6.38 -12.62 -15.39
N GLN A 208 -6.30 -13.02 -16.66
CA GLN A 208 -5.60 -12.28 -17.69
C GLN A 208 -6.35 -12.35 -19.02
N ASP A 209 -6.41 -11.21 -19.70
CA ASP A 209 -6.83 -11.08 -21.10
C ASP A 209 -5.57 -11.00 -21.99
N PRO A 210 -4.97 -12.13 -22.41
CA PRO A 210 -3.75 -12.13 -23.21
C PRO A 210 -3.96 -11.48 -24.59
N ASP A 211 -5.19 -11.55 -25.11
CA ASP A 211 -5.57 -11.03 -26.43
C ASP A 211 -6.09 -9.58 -26.39
N SER A 212 -6.16 -8.96 -25.20
CA SER A 212 -6.64 -7.58 -25.04
C SER A 212 -5.75 -6.55 -25.75
N LYS A 213 -6.36 -5.59 -26.44
CA LYS A 213 -5.69 -4.58 -27.27
C LYS A 213 -5.92 -3.14 -26.82
N HIS A 214 -6.92 -2.91 -25.96
CA HIS A 214 -7.46 -1.59 -25.64
C HIS A 214 -7.14 -1.10 -24.22
N ILE A 215 -7.24 0.22 -24.04
CA ILE A 215 -7.32 0.84 -22.72
C ILE A 215 -8.69 1.49 -22.51
N VAL A 216 -9.09 1.65 -21.25
CA VAL A 216 -10.28 2.43 -20.87
C VAL A 216 -9.84 3.72 -20.20
N VAL A 217 -10.47 4.82 -20.60
CA VAL A 217 -10.24 6.18 -20.10
C VAL A 217 -11.50 6.69 -19.43
N LEU A 218 -11.39 7.16 -18.18
CA LEU A 218 -12.46 7.83 -17.45
C LEU A 218 -12.19 9.34 -17.39
N CYS A 219 -13.18 10.13 -17.79
CA CYS A 219 -13.16 11.58 -17.62
C CYS A 219 -14.56 12.09 -17.25
N HIS A 220 -14.66 12.92 -16.20
CA HIS A 220 -15.94 13.36 -15.62
C HIS A 220 -16.92 12.21 -15.28
N GLY A 221 -16.40 11.02 -14.93
CA GLY A 221 -17.21 9.82 -14.66
C GLY A 221 -17.77 9.11 -15.91
N GLN A 222 -17.51 9.65 -17.11
CA GLN A 222 -17.86 9.06 -18.40
C GLN A 222 -16.72 8.14 -18.87
N PHE A 223 -17.09 7.04 -19.54
CA PHE A 223 -16.18 5.97 -19.95
C PHE A 223 -15.90 6.04 -21.45
N TYR A 224 -14.64 5.87 -21.83
CA TYR A 224 -14.18 5.84 -23.22
C TYR A 224 -13.19 4.69 -23.40
N TRP A 225 -13.08 4.13 -24.61
CA TRP A 225 -12.06 3.13 -24.95
C TRP A 225 -11.54 3.32 -26.37
N PHE A 226 -10.35 2.79 -26.63
CA PHE A 226 -9.79 2.61 -27.98
C PHE A 226 -8.68 1.56 -27.94
N ASP A 227 -8.47 0.90 -29.07
CA ASP A 227 -7.36 -0.03 -29.27
C ASP A 227 -6.02 0.71 -29.34
N VAL A 228 -4.98 0.10 -28.79
CA VAL A 228 -3.62 0.67 -28.68
C VAL A 228 -2.50 -0.33 -29.03
N LEU A 229 -2.80 -1.63 -29.07
CA LEU A 229 -1.91 -2.71 -29.51
C LEU A 229 -2.52 -3.48 -30.70
N ASP A 230 -1.68 -4.17 -31.46
CA ASP A 230 -2.07 -5.17 -32.46
C ASP A 230 -1.93 -6.62 -31.95
N ASP A 231 -2.19 -7.61 -32.81
CA ASP A 231 -2.04 -9.05 -32.51
C ASP A 231 -0.61 -9.50 -32.17
N ASN A 232 0.41 -8.69 -32.47
CA ASN A 232 1.81 -8.94 -32.06
C ASN A 232 2.16 -8.27 -30.72
N SER A 233 1.19 -7.57 -30.11
CA SER A 233 1.39 -6.60 -29.02
C SER A 233 2.40 -5.50 -29.34
N ASP A 234 2.57 -5.14 -30.62
CA ASP A 234 3.23 -3.91 -31.03
C ASP A 234 2.23 -2.74 -30.98
N LEU A 235 2.73 -1.52 -30.76
CA LEU A 235 1.88 -0.33 -30.66
C LEU A 235 1.33 0.06 -32.04
N ILE A 236 0.09 0.55 -32.07
CA ILE A 236 -0.59 1.00 -33.30
C ILE A 236 -0.69 2.52 -33.44
N MET A 237 -0.26 3.28 -32.42
CA MET A 237 -0.35 4.74 -32.38
C MET A 237 0.80 5.37 -31.57
N SER A 238 1.22 6.59 -31.94
CA SER A 238 2.33 7.29 -31.28
C SER A 238 1.88 8.12 -30.06
N GLU A 239 2.84 8.61 -29.24
CA GLU A 239 2.53 9.52 -28.11
C GLU A 239 1.74 10.77 -28.54
N ARG A 240 1.88 11.23 -29.80
CA ARG A 240 1.08 12.34 -30.34
C ARG A 240 -0.37 11.92 -30.60
N ASP A 241 -0.57 10.73 -31.14
CA ASP A 241 -1.89 10.25 -31.56
C ASP A 241 -2.71 9.86 -30.31
N VAL A 242 -2.06 9.24 -29.32
CA VAL A 242 -2.61 9.08 -27.96
C VAL A 242 -2.99 10.45 -27.38
N ALA A 243 -2.13 11.46 -27.46
CA ALA A 243 -2.44 12.80 -26.95
C ALA A 243 -3.65 13.46 -27.65
N ILE A 244 -3.83 13.24 -28.96
CA ILE A 244 -5.02 13.70 -29.70
C ILE A 244 -6.28 12.97 -29.23
N ASN A 245 -6.21 11.65 -29.02
CA ASN A 245 -7.31 10.87 -28.46
C ASN A 245 -7.69 11.34 -27.05
N LEU A 246 -6.71 11.55 -26.16
CA LEU A 246 -6.97 12.03 -24.79
C LEU A 246 -7.52 13.46 -24.75
N GLN A 247 -7.05 14.37 -25.61
CA GLN A 247 -7.64 15.71 -25.73
C GLN A 247 -9.09 15.64 -26.24
N THR A 248 -9.36 14.78 -27.24
CA THR A 248 -10.70 14.57 -27.79
C THR A 248 -11.68 14.03 -26.74
N ILE A 249 -11.21 13.13 -25.86
CA ILE A 249 -11.98 12.62 -24.72
C ILE A 249 -12.31 13.73 -23.72
N ILE A 250 -11.36 14.61 -23.40
CA ILE A 250 -11.62 15.78 -22.53
C ILE A 250 -12.64 16.72 -23.19
N ASP A 251 -12.45 17.03 -24.48
CA ASP A 251 -13.29 17.98 -25.23
C ASP A 251 -14.72 17.44 -25.49
N ASP A 252 -14.92 16.12 -25.49
CA ASP A 252 -16.25 15.48 -25.45
C ASP A 252 -16.83 15.48 -24.04
N ALA A 253 -16.07 15.02 -23.04
CA ALA A 253 -16.57 14.83 -21.68
C ALA A 253 -17.13 16.11 -21.05
N VAL A 254 -16.54 17.28 -21.35
CA VAL A 254 -17.00 18.59 -20.85
C VAL A 254 -18.27 19.13 -21.53
N GLN A 255 -18.75 18.51 -22.62
CA GLN A 255 -20.02 18.88 -23.25
C GLN A 255 -21.22 18.42 -22.40
N THR A 256 -21.07 17.32 -21.66
CA THR A 256 -22.03 16.91 -20.63
C THR A 256 -21.81 17.75 -19.37
N PRO A 257 -22.81 18.48 -18.85
CA PRO A 257 -22.68 19.19 -17.58
C PRO A 257 -22.32 18.21 -16.46
N ILE A 258 -21.33 18.52 -15.62
CA ILE A 258 -20.78 17.59 -14.62
C ILE A 258 -21.84 17.01 -13.65
N GLN A 259 -22.90 17.77 -13.36
CA GLN A 259 -24.04 17.36 -12.53
C GLN A 259 -24.98 16.35 -13.22
N GLU A 260 -24.96 16.27 -14.55
CA GLU A 260 -25.67 15.26 -15.34
C GLU A 260 -24.77 14.05 -15.59
N ALA A 261 -23.48 14.26 -15.89
CA ALA A 261 -22.49 13.19 -16.02
C ALA A 261 -22.39 12.34 -14.73
N ALA A 262 -22.41 12.97 -13.56
CA ALA A 262 -22.38 12.29 -12.26
C ALA A 262 -23.53 11.28 -12.06
N LYS A 263 -24.72 11.54 -12.62
CA LYS A 263 -25.87 10.62 -12.51
C LYS A 263 -25.66 9.30 -13.28
N GLY A 264 -24.82 9.34 -14.32
CA GLY A 264 -24.42 8.19 -15.13
C GLY A 264 -23.03 7.65 -14.78
N ALA A 265 -22.39 8.11 -13.71
CA ALA A 265 -21.03 7.74 -13.33
C ALA A 265 -20.96 6.33 -12.70
N LEU A 266 -21.26 5.30 -13.50
CA LEU A 266 -21.38 3.90 -13.07
C LEU A 266 -20.13 3.37 -12.35
N GLY A 267 -18.96 3.97 -12.60
CA GLY A 267 -17.70 3.57 -11.95
C GLY A 267 -17.72 3.63 -10.42
N ILE A 268 -18.58 4.47 -9.86
CA ILE A 268 -18.80 4.56 -8.42
C ILE A 268 -19.35 3.27 -7.79
N LEU A 269 -19.99 2.39 -8.58
CA LEU A 269 -20.46 1.08 -8.08
C LEU A 269 -19.31 0.15 -7.69
N SER A 270 -18.11 0.34 -8.25
CA SER A 270 -16.90 -0.38 -7.82
C SER A 270 -16.46 -0.04 -6.38
N THR A 271 -17.02 1.01 -5.76
CA THR A 271 -16.78 1.36 -4.35
C THR A 271 -17.80 0.75 -3.39
N GLU A 272 -18.71 -0.11 -3.86
CA GLU A 272 -19.69 -0.75 -2.99
C GLU A 272 -19.11 -1.87 -2.11
N ASN A 273 -19.89 -2.23 -1.09
CA ASN A 273 -19.73 -3.50 -0.39
C ASN A 273 -19.72 -4.66 -1.42
N ARG A 274 -18.77 -5.59 -1.35
CA ARG A 274 -18.51 -6.57 -2.43
C ARG A 274 -19.72 -7.44 -2.76
N LYS A 275 -20.55 -7.76 -1.76
CA LYS A 275 -21.79 -8.52 -1.93
C LYS A 275 -22.90 -7.70 -2.61
N ILE A 276 -22.98 -6.39 -2.36
CA ILE A 276 -23.87 -5.48 -3.09
C ILE A 276 -23.35 -5.31 -4.53
N TRP A 277 -22.04 -5.10 -4.72
CA TRP A 277 -21.43 -4.94 -6.04
C TRP A 277 -21.57 -6.18 -6.91
N SER A 278 -21.40 -7.39 -6.35
CA SER A 278 -21.66 -8.67 -7.01
C SER A 278 -23.10 -8.74 -7.57
N GLY A 279 -24.12 -8.45 -6.74
CA GLY A 279 -25.51 -8.42 -7.22
C GLY A 279 -25.82 -7.31 -8.23
N LEU A 280 -25.07 -6.21 -8.22
CA LEU A 280 -25.18 -5.15 -9.23
C LEU A 280 -24.48 -5.53 -10.54
N ARG A 281 -23.38 -6.29 -10.50
CA ARG A 281 -22.76 -6.91 -11.68
C ARG A 281 -23.71 -7.95 -12.31
N GLU A 282 -24.38 -8.78 -11.52
CA GLU A 282 -25.45 -9.68 -12.01
C GLU A 282 -26.58 -8.90 -12.70
N VAL A 283 -26.95 -7.70 -12.21
CA VAL A 283 -27.95 -6.83 -12.87
C VAL A 283 -27.43 -6.25 -14.18
N LEU A 284 -26.14 -5.93 -14.29
CA LEU A 284 -25.50 -5.46 -15.53
C LEU A 284 -25.36 -6.57 -16.59
N THR A 285 -25.14 -7.83 -16.17
CA THR A 285 -24.91 -8.98 -17.07
C THR A 285 -26.12 -9.90 -17.27
N ARG A 286 -27.25 -9.64 -16.59
CA ARG A 286 -28.48 -10.47 -16.60
C ARG A 286 -28.94 -10.92 -17.98
N GLU A 287 -28.73 -10.09 -18.98
CA GLU A 287 -29.02 -10.38 -20.38
C GLU A 287 -27.68 -10.41 -21.13
N GLU A 288 -27.23 -11.62 -21.50
CA GLU A 288 -26.04 -11.82 -22.33
C GLU A 288 -26.15 -11.01 -23.63
N ARG A 289 -25.07 -10.28 -23.99
CA ARG A 289 -25.03 -9.39 -25.16
C ARG A 289 -26.05 -8.24 -25.11
N SER A 290 -26.42 -7.81 -23.90
CA SER A 290 -26.99 -6.48 -23.67
C SER A 290 -25.89 -5.42 -23.71
N ASN A 291 -26.27 -4.16 -23.97
CA ASN A 291 -25.33 -3.03 -24.04
C ASN A 291 -24.50 -2.90 -22.74
N ASN A 292 -25.11 -3.12 -21.58
CA ASN A 292 -24.42 -3.12 -20.29
C ASN A 292 -23.42 -4.28 -20.15
N ALA A 293 -23.77 -5.49 -20.60
CA ALA A 293 -22.87 -6.64 -20.55
C ALA A 293 -21.64 -6.44 -21.47
N ASP A 294 -21.86 -5.95 -22.69
CA ASP A 294 -20.80 -5.67 -23.67
C ASP A 294 -19.88 -4.53 -23.17
N CYS A 295 -20.45 -3.43 -22.66
CA CYS A 295 -19.68 -2.34 -22.07
C CYS A 295 -18.87 -2.78 -20.84
N LEU A 296 -19.44 -3.63 -19.98
CA LEU A 296 -18.74 -4.16 -18.80
C LEU A 296 -17.59 -5.09 -19.21
N GLY A 297 -17.79 -5.94 -20.22
CA GLY A 297 -16.74 -6.78 -20.80
C GLY A 297 -15.56 -5.97 -21.34
N ILE A 298 -15.81 -4.83 -22.00
CA ILE A 298 -14.76 -3.90 -22.43
C ILE A 298 -13.97 -3.33 -21.25
N VAL A 299 -14.65 -2.94 -20.15
CA VAL A 299 -13.98 -2.42 -18.95
C VAL A 299 -13.17 -3.48 -18.22
N ASP A 300 -13.73 -4.68 -18.04
CA ASP A 300 -13.08 -5.78 -17.32
C ASP A 300 -11.90 -6.38 -18.10
N SER A 301 -11.90 -6.35 -19.44
CA SER A 301 -10.81 -6.87 -20.27
C SER A 301 -9.71 -5.86 -20.68
N ALA A 302 -9.91 -4.55 -20.48
CA ALA A 302 -8.93 -3.52 -20.87
C ALA A 302 -7.54 -3.72 -20.22
N LEU A 303 -6.45 -3.33 -20.89
CA LEU A 303 -5.07 -3.49 -20.38
C LEU A 303 -4.84 -2.80 -19.03
N PHE A 304 -5.40 -1.60 -18.87
CA PHE A 304 -5.46 -0.82 -17.63
C PHE A 304 -6.47 0.33 -17.80
N VAL A 305 -6.76 1.03 -16.71
CA VAL A 305 -7.62 2.23 -16.72
C VAL A 305 -6.77 3.51 -16.62
N LEU A 306 -7.17 4.57 -17.32
CA LEU A 306 -6.61 5.91 -17.20
C LEU A 306 -7.69 6.89 -16.69
N CYS A 307 -7.48 7.52 -15.56
CA CYS A 307 -8.38 8.54 -15.00
C CYS A 307 -7.82 9.94 -15.28
N LEU A 308 -8.54 10.71 -16.10
CA LEU A 308 -8.24 12.12 -16.39
C LEU A 308 -9.04 13.00 -15.42
N ASP A 309 -8.37 13.44 -14.35
CA ASP A 309 -8.99 14.22 -13.28
C ASP A 309 -8.96 15.73 -13.56
N TYR A 310 -10.11 16.37 -13.43
CA TYR A 310 -10.31 17.82 -13.62
C TYR A 310 -9.85 18.67 -12.42
N THR A 311 -9.39 18.04 -11.34
CA THR A 311 -8.90 18.70 -10.11
C THR A 311 -7.42 19.04 -10.16
N GLU A 312 -7.03 20.03 -9.35
CA GLU A 312 -5.64 20.45 -9.15
C GLU A 312 -5.34 20.50 -7.63
N PRO A 313 -5.16 19.35 -6.95
CA PRO A 313 -4.96 19.32 -5.51
C PRO A 313 -3.66 20.05 -5.10
N ALA A 314 -3.72 20.89 -4.07
CA ALA A 314 -2.68 21.88 -3.78
C ALA A 314 -1.60 21.39 -2.79
N THR A 315 -1.97 20.48 -1.88
CA THR A 315 -1.10 19.91 -0.86
C THR A 315 -0.76 18.44 -1.12
N ALA A 316 0.30 17.94 -0.48
CA ALA A 316 0.65 16.52 -0.54
C ALA A 316 -0.45 15.63 0.04
N ALA A 317 -1.16 16.08 1.08
CA ALA A 317 -2.27 15.34 1.70
C ALA A 317 -3.47 15.21 0.76
N GLU A 318 -3.91 16.31 0.13
CA GLU A 318 -5.01 16.28 -0.86
C GLU A 318 -4.65 15.46 -2.11
N LEU A 319 -3.38 15.51 -2.57
CA LEU A 319 -2.89 14.64 -3.64
C LEU A 319 -2.97 13.17 -3.24
N CYS A 320 -2.49 12.81 -2.04
CA CYS A 320 -2.54 11.43 -1.53
C CYS A 320 -3.99 10.94 -1.40
N GLN A 321 -4.90 11.77 -0.89
CA GLN A 321 -6.34 11.46 -0.85
C GLN A 321 -6.90 11.27 -2.28
N ASN A 322 -6.59 12.15 -3.23
CA ASN A 322 -7.09 12.05 -4.61
C ASN A 322 -6.66 10.75 -5.30
N MET A 323 -5.43 10.29 -5.07
CA MET A 323 -4.92 9.03 -5.61
C MET A 323 -5.49 7.79 -4.90
N LEU A 324 -5.96 7.91 -3.65
CA LEU A 324 -6.56 6.80 -2.90
C LEU A 324 -8.08 6.67 -3.11
N CYS A 325 -8.83 7.75 -2.92
CA CYS A 325 -10.30 7.77 -2.91
C CYS A 325 -10.93 8.91 -3.72
N GLY A 326 -10.13 9.79 -4.34
CA GLY A 326 -10.63 10.96 -5.08
C GLY A 326 -11.06 12.11 -4.15
N THR A 327 -11.55 13.20 -4.74
CA THR A 327 -12.15 14.32 -4.00
C THR A 327 -13.64 14.08 -3.71
N ASN A 328 -14.11 14.65 -2.60
CA ASN A 328 -15.52 14.74 -2.24
C ASN A 328 -15.96 16.21 -2.38
N GLU A 329 -16.79 16.51 -3.37
CA GLU A 329 -17.37 17.83 -3.63
C GLU A 329 -18.85 17.66 -3.99
N VAL A 330 -19.77 18.05 -3.08
CA VAL A 330 -21.22 17.91 -3.29
C VAL A 330 -21.83 19.26 -3.62
N VAL A 331 -22.29 19.45 -4.87
CA VAL A 331 -22.93 20.68 -5.34
C VAL A 331 -24.42 20.44 -5.60
N LYS A 332 -25.28 21.21 -4.92
CA LYS A 332 -26.75 21.08 -4.97
C LYS A 332 -27.29 19.68 -4.59
N GLY A 333 -26.53 18.90 -3.83
CA GLY A 333 -26.90 17.52 -3.46
C GLY A 333 -26.60 16.47 -4.53
N VAL A 334 -25.61 16.74 -5.40
CA VAL A 334 -24.98 15.78 -6.31
C VAL A 334 -23.46 15.85 -6.12
N GLN A 335 -22.83 14.70 -5.91
CA GLN A 335 -21.38 14.53 -5.91
C GLN A 335 -20.80 14.83 -7.30
N ILE A 336 -19.82 15.72 -7.36
CA ILE A 336 -19.09 16.08 -8.58
C ILE A 336 -17.57 16.05 -8.37
N GLY A 337 -17.09 15.46 -7.26
CA GLY A 337 -15.68 15.22 -7.01
C GLY A 337 -15.14 13.99 -7.77
N THR A 338 -13.82 13.87 -7.87
CA THR A 338 -13.14 12.84 -8.68
C THR A 338 -13.27 11.42 -8.12
N CYS A 339 -13.85 11.24 -6.94
CA CYS A 339 -14.21 9.91 -6.41
C CYS A 339 -15.14 9.12 -7.36
N ILE A 340 -15.91 9.80 -8.21
CA ILE A 340 -16.79 9.21 -9.24
C ILE A 340 -16.05 8.84 -10.54
N ASN A 341 -14.80 9.29 -10.69
CA ASN A 341 -14.00 9.22 -11.92
C ASN A 341 -12.97 8.06 -11.83
N ARG A 342 -13.43 6.86 -11.44
CA ARG A 342 -12.59 5.73 -11.01
C ARG A 342 -13.20 4.37 -11.37
N TRP A 343 -12.35 3.33 -11.46
CA TRP A 343 -12.77 1.92 -11.49
C TRP A 343 -11.85 1.10 -10.58
N TYR A 344 -12.31 0.83 -9.35
CA TYR A 344 -11.46 0.34 -8.27
C TYR A 344 -11.20 -1.17 -8.27
N ASP A 345 -11.90 -1.93 -9.10
CA ASP A 345 -11.61 -3.35 -9.37
C ASP A 345 -10.30 -3.55 -10.17
N LYS A 346 -9.60 -2.48 -10.57
CA LYS A 346 -8.53 -2.54 -11.58
C LYS A 346 -7.35 -1.62 -11.29
N LEU A 347 -6.20 -1.89 -11.92
CA LEU A 347 -5.07 -0.96 -11.94
C LEU A 347 -5.45 0.27 -12.78
N GLN A 348 -5.38 1.43 -12.14
CA GLN A 348 -5.75 2.71 -12.74
C GLN A 348 -4.62 3.75 -12.57
N ILE A 349 -4.14 4.28 -13.70
CA ILE A 349 -3.24 5.44 -13.74
C ILE A 349 -4.11 6.70 -13.60
N ILE A 350 -3.82 7.56 -12.63
CA ILE A 350 -4.58 8.79 -12.37
C ILE A 350 -3.69 9.98 -12.74
N VAL A 351 -4.19 10.93 -13.53
CA VAL A 351 -3.46 12.15 -13.89
C VAL A 351 -4.36 13.37 -13.67
N CYS A 352 -3.97 14.21 -12.71
CA CYS A 352 -4.63 15.48 -12.39
C CYS A 352 -4.43 16.52 -13.49
N LYS A 353 -5.26 17.57 -13.48
CA LYS A 353 -5.24 18.66 -14.47
C LYS A 353 -3.95 19.49 -14.45
N ASN A 354 -3.27 19.54 -13.29
CA ASN A 354 -1.93 20.11 -13.11
C ASN A 354 -0.78 19.14 -13.48
N GLY A 355 -1.10 17.98 -14.07
CA GLY A 355 -0.15 16.95 -14.48
C GLY A 355 0.30 15.99 -13.39
N SER A 356 0.07 16.27 -12.10
CA SER A 356 0.46 15.37 -11.00
C SER A 356 -0.21 13.99 -11.17
N ALA A 357 0.59 12.92 -11.09
CA ALA A 357 0.16 11.58 -11.48
C ALA A 357 0.39 10.54 -10.38
N GLY A 358 -0.45 9.52 -10.35
CA GLY A 358 -0.37 8.39 -9.43
C GLY A 358 -0.93 7.10 -10.01
N ILE A 359 -0.81 6.02 -9.27
CA ILE A 359 -1.33 4.69 -9.62
C ILE A 359 -2.11 4.16 -8.41
N ASN A 360 -3.37 3.83 -8.61
CA ASN A 360 -4.20 3.10 -7.64
C ASN A 360 -4.39 1.67 -8.17
N PHE A 361 -4.40 0.66 -7.29
CA PHE A 361 -4.53 -0.73 -7.70
C PHE A 361 -5.26 -1.59 -6.68
N GLU A 362 -5.97 -2.60 -7.18
CA GLU A 362 -6.55 -3.69 -6.41
C GLU A 362 -5.41 -4.55 -5.80
N HIS A 363 -5.52 -4.94 -4.52
CA HIS A 363 -4.42 -5.57 -3.75
C HIS A 363 -4.60 -7.09 -3.52
N THR A 364 -5.79 -7.65 -3.74
CA THR A 364 -6.03 -9.10 -3.73
C THR A 364 -5.10 -9.80 -4.71
N GLY A 365 -5.17 -9.40 -5.98
CA GLY A 365 -4.41 -9.99 -7.08
C GLY A 365 -2.90 -9.87 -6.91
N VAL A 366 -2.42 -8.74 -6.39
CA VAL A 366 -1.01 -8.34 -6.51
C VAL A 366 -0.43 -7.73 -5.24
N ASP A 367 0.79 -8.14 -4.88
CA ASP A 367 1.57 -7.47 -3.83
C ASP A 367 2.23 -6.19 -4.36
N GLY A 368 2.23 -5.12 -3.55
CA GLY A 368 2.71 -3.79 -3.96
C GLY A 368 4.13 -3.73 -4.54
N HIS A 369 5.02 -4.70 -4.25
CA HIS A 369 6.34 -4.76 -4.89
C HIS A 369 6.28 -5.03 -6.40
N THR A 370 5.29 -5.79 -6.89
CA THR A 370 5.09 -6.02 -8.33
C THR A 370 4.63 -4.72 -9.02
N VAL A 371 3.66 -4.01 -8.44
CA VAL A 371 3.20 -2.72 -9.00
C VAL A 371 4.26 -1.62 -8.84
N LEU A 372 5.12 -1.70 -7.82
CA LEU A 372 6.29 -0.84 -7.67
C LEU A 372 7.29 -1.03 -8.83
N ARG A 373 7.47 -2.26 -9.34
CA ARG A 373 8.30 -2.52 -10.52
C ARG A 373 7.70 -1.89 -11.78
N PHE A 374 6.39 -2.04 -11.99
CA PHE A 374 5.65 -1.33 -13.06
C PHE A 374 5.84 0.20 -12.96
N ALA A 375 5.55 0.79 -11.80
CA ALA A 375 5.69 2.23 -11.57
C ALA A 375 7.14 2.74 -11.78
N SER A 376 8.13 1.95 -11.36
CA SER A 376 9.56 2.23 -11.53
C SER A 376 9.98 2.22 -12.99
N ASP A 377 9.59 1.19 -13.74
CA ASP A 377 9.99 0.99 -15.14
C ASP A 377 9.28 2.00 -16.06
N VAL A 378 7.97 2.25 -15.83
CA VAL A 378 7.20 3.28 -16.55
C VAL A 378 7.81 4.67 -16.36
N TYR A 379 8.13 5.06 -15.11
CA TYR A 379 8.78 6.35 -14.83
C TYR A 379 10.19 6.44 -15.42
N THR A 380 10.96 5.35 -15.38
CA THR A 380 12.31 5.31 -15.96
C THR A 380 12.26 5.44 -17.49
N ASP A 381 11.29 4.79 -18.14
CA ASP A 381 11.16 4.86 -19.60
C ASP A 381 10.63 6.21 -20.09
N THR A 382 9.74 6.92 -19.38
CA THR A 382 9.37 8.31 -19.80
C THR A 382 10.59 9.23 -19.83
N ILE A 383 11.50 9.11 -18.85
CA ILE A 383 12.77 9.84 -18.81
C ILE A 383 13.71 9.39 -19.95
N LEU A 384 13.85 8.08 -20.19
CA LEU A 384 14.74 7.55 -21.24
C LEU A 384 14.22 7.82 -22.66
N ARG A 385 12.91 7.83 -22.88
CA ARG A 385 12.31 8.26 -24.17
C ARG A 385 12.51 9.76 -24.38
N PHE A 386 12.32 10.59 -23.36
CA PHE A 386 12.64 12.02 -23.45
C PHE A 386 14.13 12.25 -23.76
N ALA A 387 15.04 11.56 -23.05
CA ALA A 387 16.48 11.62 -23.32
C ALA A 387 16.82 11.19 -24.76
N ARG A 388 16.15 10.17 -25.30
CA ARG A 388 16.28 9.74 -26.71
C ARG A 388 15.83 10.81 -27.72
N THR A 389 14.86 11.67 -27.40
CA THR A 389 14.47 12.78 -28.30
C THR A 389 15.53 13.89 -28.40
N ILE A 390 16.35 14.07 -27.36
CA ILE A 390 17.45 15.04 -27.32
C ILE A 390 18.74 14.43 -27.88
N ASN A 391 19.02 13.17 -27.52
CA ASN A 391 20.19 12.42 -27.95
C ASN A 391 19.77 10.98 -28.30
N GLY A 392 19.68 10.67 -29.60
CA GLY A 392 19.28 9.35 -30.10
C GLY A 392 20.20 8.16 -29.72
N GLN A 393 21.30 8.40 -29.00
CA GLN A 393 22.15 7.36 -28.41
C GLN A 393 21.80 7.02 -26.94
N ALA A 394 20.80 7.68 -26.34
CA ALA A 394 20.34 7.33 -24.99
C ALA A 394 19.73 5.92 -24.96
N PRO A 395 19.96 5.13 -23.90
CA PRO A 395 19.57 3.71 -23.86
C PRO A 395 18.05 3.52 -23.79
N SER A 396 17.60 2.35 -24.27
CA SER A 396 16.25 1.82 -24.01
C SER A 396 16.26 1.04 -22.70
N LEU A 397 15.13 1.03 -21.98
CA LEU A 397 14.90 0.09 -20.88
C LEU A 397 14.55 -1.31 -21.41
N TRP A 398 13.79 -1.35 -22.52
CA TRP A 398 13.25 -2.55 -23.15
C TRP A 398 14.26 -3.20 -24.09
N LYS A 399 14.30 -4.55 -24.10
CA LYS A 399 15.20 -5.39 -24.91
C LYS A 399 14.90 -5.27 -26.41
N THR A 400 13.62 -5.31 -26.78
CA THR A 400 13.11 -4.88 -28.09
C THR A 400 12.21 -3.66 -27.92
N THR A 401 11.96 -2.94 -29.00
CA THR A 401 10.99 -1.82 -29.06
C THR A 401 9.89 -2.15 -30.06
N SER A 402 8.70 -1.57 -29.89
CA SER A 402 7.70 -1.57 -30.97
C SER A 402 8.29 -0.92 -32.24
N PRO A 403 7.94 -1.38 -33.45
CA PRO A 403 8.13 -0.61 -34.66
C PRO A 403 7.36 0.72 -34.57
N ASP A 404 7.87 1.76 -35.21
CA ASP A 404 7.26 3.10 -35.18
C ASP A 404 5.90 3.11 -35.91
N PRO A 405 4.77 3.35 -35.23
CA PRO A 405 3.45 3.28 -35.85
C PRO A 405 3.28 4.29 -36.99
N SER A 406 3.95 5.45 -36.92
CA SER A 406 3.91 6.48 -37.97
C SER A 406 4.63 6.09 -39.27
N LYS A 407 5.31 4.93 -39.28
CA LYS A 407 5.99 4.34 -40.44
C LYS A 407 5.40 3.00 -40.87
N ARG A 408 4.35 2.50 -40.20
CA ARG A 408 3.63 1.28 -40.56
C ARG A 408 2.51 1.59 -41.54
N ASP A 409 2.10 0.57 -42.29
CA ASP A 409 0.86 0.61 -43.06
C ASP A 409 -0.32 0.46 -42.09
N PRO A 410 -1.35 1.32 -42.12
CA PRO A 410 -2.55 1.15 -41.28
C PRO A 410 -3.25 -0.20 -41.48
N GLU A 411 -3.20 -0.80 -42.67
CA GLU A 411 -3.76 -2.15 -42.90
C GLU A 411 -2.96 -3.24 -42.16
N SER A 412 -1.74 -2.95 -41.69
CA SER A 412 -0.90 -3.88 -40.92
C SER A 412 -1.21 -3.95 -39.41
N PHE A 413 -2.19 -3.19 -38.91
CA PHE A 413 -2.61 -3.22 -37.51
C PHE A 413 -3.68 -4.29 -37.21
N GLY A 414 -4.32 -4.87 -38.23
CA GLY A 414 -5.44 -5.80 -38.07
C GLY A 414 -6.79 -5.08 -37.88
N ASP A 415 -7.75 -5.78 -37.28
CA ASP A 415 -9.05 -5.22 -36.93
C ASP A 415 -8.94 -4.50 -35.56
N VAL A 416 -8.86 -3.16 -35.60
CA VAL A 416 -8.57 -2.29 -34.43
C VAL A 416 -9.30 -0.94 -34.52
N ASN A 417 -9.80 -0.47 -33.37
CA ASN A 417 -10.61 0.72 -33.19
C ASN A 417 -9.77 1.84 -32.59
N THR A 418 -9.01 2.54 -33.43
CA THR A 418 -8.05 3.59 -33.02
C THR A 418 -8.69 4.92 -32.60
N THR A 419 -10.00 5.09 -32.84
CA THR A 419 -10.77 6.31 -32.47
C THR A 419 -11.41 6.12 -31.09
N PRO A 420 -11.47 7.14 -30.21
CA PRO A 420 -12.15 7.02 -28.93
C PRO A 420 -13.65 6.74 -29.07
N HIS A 421 -14.07 5.57 -28.58
CA HIS A 421 -15.47 5.17 -28.47
C HIS A 421 -15.95 5.39 -27.03
N LYS A 422 -16.98 6.23 -26.87
CA LYS A 422 -17.65 6.42 -25.59
C LYS A 422 -18.55 5.22 -25.28
N LEU A 423 -18.48 4.71 -24.04
CA LEU A 423 -19.44 3.73 -23.52
C LEU A 423 -20.61 4.49 -22.90
N GLU A 424 -21.82 4.21 -23.36
CA GLU A 424 -23.07 4.75 -22.84
C GLU A 424 -23.85 3.61 -22.17
N TRP A 425 -24.16 3.76 -20.88
CA TRP A 425 -24.78 2.70 -20.07
C TRP A 425 -26.31 2.74 -20.14
N ASP A 426 -26.96 1.58 -20.25
CA ASP A 426 -28.42 1.43 -20.17
C ASP A 426 -28.86 1.58 -18.70
N MET A 427 -28.99 2.83 -18.26
CA MET A 427 -29.33 3.22 -16.88
C MET A 427 -30.79 2.90 -16.53
N ILE A 428 -31.07 1.63 -16.22
CA ILE A 428 -32.34 1.16 -15.66
C ILE A 428 -32.59 1.70 -14.23
N PRO A 429 -33.85 1.73 -13.72
CA PRO A 429 -34.17 2.35 -12.42
C PRO A 429 -33.33 1.84 -11.24
N GLU A 430 -33.02 0.54 -11.23
CA GLU A 430 -32.19 -0.13 -10.23
C GLU A 430 -30.77 0.44 -10.18
N LEU A 431 -30.15 0.67 -11.35
CA LEU A 431 -28.80 1.24 -11.46
C LEU A 431 -28.77 2.73 -11.06
N ASN A 432 -29.80 3.51 -11.42
CA ASN A 432 -29.92 4.91 -11.01
C ASN A 432 -29.99 5.04 -9.46
N VAL A 433 -30.74 4.14 -8.81
CA VAL A 433 -30.84 4.09 -7.35
C VAL A 433 -29.52 3.61 -6.72
N ALA A 434 -28.87 2.61 -7.31
CA ALA A 434 -27.58 2.10 -6.85
C ALA A 434 -26.48 3.17 -6.90
N VAL A 435 -26.33 3.88 -8.02
CA VAL A 435 -25.34 4.97 -8.19
C VAL A 435 -25.50 6.02 -7.11
N ARG A 436 -26.74 6.49 -6.86
CA ARG A 436 -27.06 7.48 -5.80
C ARG A 436 -26.73 7.00 -4.39
N PHE A 437 -26.86 5.70 -4.10
CA PHE A 437 -26.54 5.15 -2.77
C PHE A 437 -25.04 4.90 -2.60
N ALA A 438 -24.35 4.44 -3.63
CA ALA A 438 -22.90 4.34 -3.66
C ALA A 438 -22.24 5.73 -3.52
N GLU A 439 -22.79 6.75 -4.20
CA GLU A 439 -22.43 8.16 -4.09
C GLU A 439 -22.46 8.67 -2.65
N THR A 440 -23.59 8.49 -1.97
CA THR A 440 -23.77 8.91 -0.58
C THR A 440 -22.80 8.16 0.34
N ARG A 441 -22.66 6.84 0.16
CA ARG A 441 -21.79 5.96 0.96
C ARG A 441 -20.31 6.29 0.81
N LEU A 442 -19.87 6.62 -0.42
CA LEU A 442 -18.49 6.99 -0.71
C LEU A 442 -18.17 8.39 -0.16
N ALA A 443 -19.10 9.34 -0.27
CA ALA A 443 -18.96 10.67 0.33
C ALA A 443 -18.80 10.58 1.87
N ASP A 444 -19.68 9.83 2.54
CA ASP A 444 -19.58 9.55 3.98
C ASP A 444 -18.24 8.88 4.34
N LEU A 445 -17.82 7.86 3.59
CA LEU A 445 -16.58 7.13 3.85
C LEU A 445 -15.34 8.00 3.65
N ILE A 446 -15.32 8.88 2.63
CA ILE A 446 -14.23 9.85 2.44
C ILE A 446 -14.21 10.84 3.59
N SER A 447 -15.36 11.42 3.97
CA SER A 447 -15.45 12.37 5.09
C SER A 447 -15.16 11.76 6.47
N GLN A 448 -15.18 10.43 6.60
CA GLN A 448 -14.74 9.72 7.80
C GLN A 448 -13.22 9.55 7.90
N ASN A 449 -12.45 9.76 6.82
CA ASN A 449 -11.01 9.57 6.80
C ASN A 449 -10.25 10.92 6.76
N GLU A 450 -9.21 11.01 7.58
CA GLU A 450 -8.25 12.12 7.62
C GLU A 450 -6.96 11.72 6.89
N PHE A 451 -6.32 12.67 6.19
CA PHE A 451 -5.05 12.48 5.48
C PHE A 451 -4.04 13.57 5.86
N GLU A 452 -2.81 13.16 6.14
CA GLU A 452 -1.71 14.06 6.47
C GLU A 452 -0.40 13.55 5.86
N CYS A 453 0.51 14.46 5.51
CA CYS A 453 1.81 14.13 4.96
C CYS A 453 2.94 14.85 5.70
N LEU A 454 4.08 14.15 5.84
CA LEU A 454 5.32 14.70 6.37
C LEU A 454 6.45 14.45 5.36
N ASP A 455 6.88 15.51 4.68
CA ASP A 455 8.10 15.53 3.87
C ASP A 455 9.27 15.99 4.75
N PHE A 456 9.74 15.12 5.64
CA PHE A 456 10.76 15.43 6.63
C PHE A 456 12.15 15.63 5.98
N SER A 457 12.50 16.89 5.75
CA SER A 457 13.79 17.31 5.18
C SER A 457 14.93 17.42 6.21
N GLY A 458 14.68 17.05 7.47
CA GLY A 458 15.66 17.19 8.55
C GLY A 458 16.90 16.32 8.33
N TYR A 459 16.70 15.05 7.97
CA TYR A 459 17.73 14.07 7.57
C TYR A 459 17.07 12.80 7.02
N GLY A 460 17.85 11.96 6.33
CA GLY A 460 17.40 10.66 5.82
C GLY A 460 18.35 9.50 6.16
N LYS A 461 18.32 8.47 5.32
CA LYS A 461 19.08 7.22 5.43
C LYS A 461 20.58 7.42 5.66
N ASN A 462 21.21 8.45 5.08
CA ASN A 462 22.64 8.72 5.25
C ASN A 462 23.00 9.10 6.70
N PHE A 463 22.18 9.93 7.35
CA PHE A 463 22.37 10.26 8.76
C PHE A 463 22.14 9.03 9.65
N ILE A 464 21.03 8.31 9.44
CA ILE A 464 20.64 7.19 10.30
C ILE A 464 21.69 6.06 10.26
N THR A 465 22.20 5.73 9.07
CA THR A 465 23.30 4.76 8.92
C THR A 465 24.61 5.26 9.53
N SER A 466 24.94 6.56 9.40
CA SER A 466 26.14 7.15 10.04
C SER A 466 26.11 7.10 11.58
N MET A 467 24.91 7.05 12.18
CA MET A 467 24.71 6.87 13.62
C MET A 467 24.68 5.40 14.05
N GLY A 468 24.79 4.44 13.10
CA GLY A 468 24.88 3.01 13.37
C GLY A 468 23.55 2.25 13.42
N PHE A 469 22.47 2.80 12.85
CA PHE A 469 21.13 2.18 12.87
C PHE A 469 20.70 1.70 11.47
N SER A 470 19.82 0.70 11.43
CA SER A 470 19.03 0.41 10.22
C SER A 470 18.02 1.54 10.01
N PRO A 471 17.95 2.17 8.82
CA PRO A 471 17.00 3.27 8.56
C PRO A 471 15.55 2.90 8.83
N ASP A 472 15.17 1.69 8.42
CA ASP A 472 13.81 1.16 8.47
C ASP A 472 13.35 0.94 9.92
N ALA A 473 14.11 0.14 10.68
CA ALA A 473 13.89 -0.08 12.11
C ALA A 473 13.87 1.22 12.93
N PHE A 474 14.68 2.21 12.54
CA PHE A 474 14.71 3.52 13.19
C PHE A 474 13.42 4.32 12.97
N VAL A 475 12.84 4.26 11.75
CA VAL A 475 11.54 4.89 11.42
C VAL A 475 10.38 4.11 12.07
N GLN A 476 10.43 2.79 12.09
CA GLN A 476 9.50 1.96 12.85
C GLN A 476 9.48 2.33 14.34
N MET A 477 10.65 2.54 14.96
CA MET A 477 10.73 3.03 16.34
C MET A 477 10.28 4.49 16.51
N ALA A 478 10.36 5.31 15.46
CA ALA A 478 9.82 6.67 15.48
C ALA A 478 8.28 6.67 15.59
N PHE A 479 7.59 5.78 14.85
CA PHE A 479 6.14 5.61 14.99
C PHE A 479 5.75 5.18 16.41
N GLN A 480 6.48 4.22 17.00
CA GLN A 480 6.22 3.78 18.38
C GLN A 480 6.44 4.92 19.39
N ALA A 481 7.51 5.71 19.24
CA ALA A 481 7.79 6.83 20.13
C ALA A 481 6.75 7.96 20.01
N ALA A 482 6.32 8.30 18.79
CA ALA A 482 5.28 9.29 18.54
C ALA A 482 3.92 8.85 19.10
N TYR A 483 3.52 7.59 18.85
CA TYR A 483 2.25 7.03 19.33
C TYR A 483 2.22 6.96 20.87
N TYR A 484 3.30 6.46 21.50
CA TYR A 484 3.41 6.42 22.95
C TYR A 484 3.39 7.82 23.57
N GLY A 485 4.05 8.81 22.94
CA GLY A 485 4.04 10.20 23.40
C GLY A 485 2.67 10.86 23.33
N LEU A 486 1.82 10.47 22.37
CA LEU A 486 0.47 11.00 22.19
C LEU A 486 -0.59 10.29 23.05
N TYR A 487 -0.48 8.97 23.22
CA TYR A 487 -1.53 8.15 23.85
C TYR A 487 -1.13 7.46 25.16
N GLY A 488 0.13 7.54 25.60
CA GLY A 488 0.63 6.94 26.84
C GLY A 488 0.64 5.40 26.88
N ARG A 489 0.45 4.74 25.72
CA ARG A 489 0.34 3.28 25.57
C ARG A 489 0.97 2.83 24.25
N VAL A 490 1.24 1.53 24.14
CA VAL A 490 1.56 0.85 22.87
C VAL A 490 0.35 0.07 22.39
N GLU A 491 0.22 -0.14 21.08
CA GLU A 491 -0.88 -0.88 20.46
C GLU A 491 -0.36 -1.74 19.30
N CYS A 492 -1.16 -2.71 18.84
CA CYS A 492 -0.73 -3.67 17.85
C CYS A 492 -0.27 -2.99 16.54
N THR A 493 0.96 -3.29 16.13
CA THR A 493 1.59 -2.76 14.91
C THR A 493 1.84 -3.88 13.91
N TYR A 494 1.69 -3.58 12.62
CA TYR A 494 1.99 -4.47 11.50
C TYR A 494 2.93 -3.78 10.51
N GLU A 495 3.85 -4.55 9.97
CA GLU A 495 4.68 -4.20 8.81
C GLU A 495 4.87 -5.44 7.92
N PRO A 496 4.81 -5.35 6.58
CA PRO A 496 4.97 -6.49 5.70
C PRO A 496 6.44 -6.84 5.42
N ALA A 497 6.88 -8.05 5.82
CA ALA A 497 8.06 -8.67 5.24
C ALA A 497 7.69 -9.34 3.91
N MET A 498 8.41 -9.04 2.82
CA MET A 498 8.28 -9.80 1.57
C MET A 498 8.84 -11.22 1.73
N THR A 499 8.13 -12.22 1.18
CA THR A 499 8.63 -13.61 1.08
C THR A 499 8.91 -14.04 -0.37
N LYS A 500 8.97 -13.09 -1.31
CA LYS A 500 9.27 -13.31 -2.74
C LYS A 500 10.61 -14.02 -3.06
N ALA A 501 11.48 -14.28 -2.09
CA ALA A 501 12.63 -15.17 -2.25
C ALA A 501 12.25 -16.67 -2.33
N TYR A 502 10.96 -16.98 -2.16
CA TYR A 502 10.35 -18.29 -2.28
C TYR A 502 9.33 -18.30 -3.43
N LEU A 503 9.13 -19.48 -4.02
CA LEU A 503 8.12 -19.73 -5.05
C LEU A 503 6.72 -19.39 -4.50
N HIS A 504 6.02 -18.47 -5.17
CA HIS A 504 4.70 -17.97 -4.75
C HIS A 504 4.68 -17.44 -3.30
N GLY A 505 5.79 -16.83 -2.86
CA GLY A 505 5.89 -16.13 -1.59
C GLY A 505 5.28 -14.73 -1.66
N ARG A 506 4.18 -14.52 -0.93
CA ARG A 506 3.51 -13.23 -0.72
C ARG A 506 4.22 -12.39 0.36
N THR A 507 3.58 -12.22 1.52
CA THR A 507 4.07 -11.45 2.67
C THR A 507 3.96 -12.22 4.00
N GLU A 508 4.74 -11.82 5.01
CA GLU A 508 4.63 -12.24 6.42
C GLU A 508 4.62 -11.00 7.32
N ALA A 509 4.03 -11.08 8.52
CA ALA A 509 3.92 -9.96 9.46
C ALA A 509 5.21 -9.75 10.29
N ILE A 510 5.80 -8.57 10.22
CA ILE A 510 6.71 -8.05 11.24
C ILE A 510 5.85 -7.37 12.32
N ARG A 511 6.07 -7.74 13.58
CA ARG A 511 5.39 -7.17 14.74
C ARG A 511 6.33 -6.21 15.47
N SER A 512 6.25 -4.92 15.14
CA SER A 512 7.17 -3.87 15.63
C SER A 512 7.08 -3.58 17.14
N VAL A 513 6.03 -4.04 17.82
CA VAL A 513 5.93 -3.94 19.28
C VAL A 513 6.56 -5.18 19.91
N THR A 514 7.71 -4.98 20.57
CA THR A 514 8.47 -5.99 21.29
C THR A 514 8.75 -5.49 22.72
N THR A 515 9.32 -6.33 23.59
CA THR A 515 9.70 -5.88 24.95
C THR A 515 10.74 -4.75 24.91
N GLU A 516 11.61 -4.78 23.91
CA GLU A 516 12.68 -3.83 23.65
C GLU A 516 12.13 -2.49 23.16
N SER A 517 11.12 -2.48 22.28
CA SER A 517 10.50 -1.23 21.81
C SER A 517 9.65 -0.57 22.90
N VAL A 518 8.92 -1.34 23.72
CA VAL A 518 8.25 -0.82 24.93
C VAL A 518 9.25 -0.20 25.90
N ASN A 519 10.35 -0.91 26.21
CA ASN A 519 11.42 -0.38 27.05
C ASN A 519 12.03 0.89 26.46
N PHE A 520 12.24 0.94 25.14
CA PHE A 520 12.74 2.13 24.45
C PHE A 520 11.80 3.34 24.62
N VAL A 521 10.51 3.23 24.29
CA VAL A 521 9.60 4.40 24.36
C VAL A 521 9.42 4.88 25.79
N GLN A 522 9.34 3.96 26.76
CA GLN A 522 9.32 4.31 28.19
C GLN A 522 10.61 5.00 28.64
N THR A 523 11.78 4.50 28.21
CA THR A 523 13.08 5.12 28.50
C THR A 523 13.20 6.51 27.87
N PHE A 524 12.69 6.67 26.64
CA PHE A 524 12.76 7.92 25.87
C PHE A 524 11.89 9.03 26.46
N TRP A 525 10.66 8.72 26.89
CA TRP A 525 9.74 9.71 27.44
C TRP A 525 9.97 10.02 28.93
N ALA A 526 10.64 9.15 29.68
CA ALA A 526 11.08 9.43 31.04
C ALA A 526 12.34 10.31 31.10
N ASP A 527 12.64 10.88 32.27
CA ASP A 527 13.85 11.68 32.53
C ASP A 527 15.10 10.80 32.69
N ASN A 528 15.57 10.26 31.57
CA ASN A 528 16.79 9.45 31.48
C ASN A 528 17.93 10.20 30.76
N PRO A 529 19.20 9.91 31.10
CA PRO A 529 20.34 10.38 30.33
C PRO A 529 20.25 10.02 28.83
N ALA A 530 20.75 10.92 27.98
CA ALA A 530 20.75 10.77 26.53
C ALA A 530 21.40 9.45 26.08
N GLU A 531 22.48 9.04 26.76
CA GLU A 531 23.17 7.78 26.54
C GLU A 531 22.24 6.56 26.73
N THR A 532 21.43 6.56 27.79
CA THR A 532 20.47 5.49 28.09
C THR A 532 19.35 5.44 27.03
N LYS A 533 18.86 6.60 26.58
CA LYS A 533 17.84 6.70 25.51
C LYS A 533 18.35 6.12 24.18
N VAL A 534 19.60 6.42 23.80
CA VAL A 534 20.24 5.86 22.59
C VAL A 534 20.50 4.36 22.69
N GLU A 535 20.92 3.88 23.86
CA GLU A 535 21.16 2.45 24.09
C GLU A 535 19.87 1.62 24.04
N ALA A 536 18.77 2.14 24.59
CA ALA A 536 17.46 1.50 24.50
C ALA A 536 16.95 1.48 23.05
N LEU A 537 17.08 2.58 22.31
CA LEU A 537 16.75 2.64 20.88
C LEU A 537 17.57 1.62 20.07
N ARG A 538 18.87 1.45 20.35
CA ARG A 538 19.69 0.47 19.61
C ARG A 538 19.18 -0.94 19.78
N LYS A 539 18.85 -1.36 21.01
CA LYS A 539 18.31 -2.70 21.29
C LYS A 539 16.96 -2.95 20.61
N ALA A 540 16.09 -1.94 20.60
CA ALA A 540 14.82 -2.01 19.89
C ALA A 540 15.01 -2.15 18.37
N CYS A 541 15.91 -1.35 17.77
CA CYS A 541 16.24 -1.46 16.35
C CYS A 541 16.95 -2.78 15.99
N GLU A 542 17.83 -3.30 16.85
CA GLU A 542 18.51 -4.59 16.67
C GLU A 542 17.51 -5.75 16.71
N GLN A 543 16.58 -5.76 17.68
CA GLN A 543 15.53 -6.78 17.75
C GLN A 543 14.57 -6.68 16.56
N HIS A 544 14.16 -5.47 16.17
CA HIS A 544 13.33 -5.27 14.99
C HIS A 544 14.02 -5.84 13.73
N VAL A 545 15.29 -5.50 13.47
CA VAL A 545 16.07 -6.06 12.34
C VAL A 545 16.17 -7.58 12.39
N ASN A 546 16.23 -8.19 13.57
CA ASN A 546 16.20 -9.65 13.72
C ASN A 546 14.82 -10.23 13.37
N SER A 547 13.73 -9.55 13.73
CA SER A 547 12.37 -9.89 13.31
C SER A 547 12.21 -9.79 11.78
N THR A 548 12.65 -8.69 11.15
CA THR A 548 12.64 -8.52 9.68
C THR A 548 13.33 -9.69 8.96
N ARG A 549 14.52 -10.08 9.43
CA ARG A 549 15.32 -11.20 8.88
C ARG A 549 14.69 -12.58 9.06
N LEU A 550 13.78 -12.71 10.03
CA LEU A 550 13.08 -13.95 10.36
C LEU A 550 11.78 -14.05 9.55
N CYS A 551 10.96 -13.00 9.52
CA CYS A 551 9.74 -12.96 8.72
C CYS A 551 10.04 -13.08 7.21
N ALA A 552 11.13 -12.46 6.71
CA ALA A 552 11.57 -12.61 5.32
C ALA A 552 12.07 -14.03 4.92
N LYS A 553 12.13 -14.97 5.88
CA LYS A 553 12.39 -16.40 5.63
C LYS A 553 11.12 -17.27 5.68
N GLY A 554 9.95 -16.66 5.84
CA GLY A 554 8.70 -17.38 6.13
C GLY A 554 8.60 -17.89 7.57
N GLU A 555 9.50 -17.49 8.47
CA GLU A 555 9.59 -18.00 9.85
C GLU A 555 8.74 -17.19 10.86
N GLY A 556 7.71 -16.48 10.41
CA GLY A 556 6.83 -15.74 11.31
C GLY A 556 5.90 -16.65 12.14
N CYS A 557 4.93 -16.01 12.79
CA CYS A 557 3.79 -16.69 13.42
C CYS A 557 2.48 -16.48 12.65
N ASP A 558 2.28 -15.29 12.08
CA ASP A 558 0.97 -14.83 11.64
C ASP A 558 0.45 -15.59 10.42
N ARG A 559 1.23 -15.73 9.33
CA ARG A 559 0.78 -16.56 8.19
C ARG A 559 0.62 -18.03 8.55
N HIS A 560 1.49 -18.56 9.40
CA HIS A 560 1.41 -19.96 9.80
C HIS A 560 0.14 -20.26 10.61
N LEU A 561 -0.11 -19.50 11.68
CA LEU A 561 -1.31 -19.67 12.51
C LEU A 561 -2.60 -19.33 11.75
N TYR A 562 -2.56 -18.38 10.81
CA TYR A 562 -3.68 -18.08 9.91
C TYR A 562 -4.02 -19.27 8.99
N ALA A 563 -3.02 -19.93 8.39
CA ALA A 563 -3.27 -21.13 7.57
C ALA A 563 -3.88 -22.28 8.39
N LEU A 564 -3.43 -22.48 9.64
CA LEU A 564 -4.01 -23.47 10.56
C LEU A 564 -5.46 -23.11 10.93
N PHE A 565 -5.77 -21.83 11.15
CA PHE A 565 -7.14 -21.35 11.37
C PHE A 565 -8.04 -21.59 10.15
N CYS A 566 -7.57 -21.29 8.94
CA CYS A 566 -8.33 -21.52 7.71
C CYS A 566 -8.61 -23.01 7.45
N LEU A 567 -7.67 -23.89 7.74
CA LEU A 567 -7.87 -25.35 7.66
C LEU A 567 -8.90 -25.84 8.69
N TRP A 568 -8.85 -25.33 9.92
CA TRP A 568 -9.88 -25.62 10.92
C TRP A 568 -11.27 -25.14 10.45
N GLN A 569 -11.38 -23.93 9.90
CA GLN A 569 -12.67 -23.40 9.44
C GLN A 569 -13.25 -24.24 8.29
N ARG A 570 -12.44 -24.56 7.26
CA ARG A 570 -12.86 -25.41 6.14
C ARG A 570 -13.34 -26.79 6.60
N TYR A 571 -12.64 -27.41 7.56
CA TYR A 571 -13.04 -28.71 8.13
C TYR A 571 -14.42 -28.65 8.82
N VAL A 572 -14.74 -27.55 9.52
CA VAL A 572 -16.06 -27.33 10.13
C VAL A 572 -17.14 -27.05 9.07
N ASP A 573 -16.83 -26.26 8.06
CA ASP A 573 -17.75 -25.91 6.96
C ASP A 573 -18.10 -27.16 6.11
N GLU A 574 -17.11 -28.03 5.82
CA GLU A 574 -17.28 -29.30 5.11
C GLU A 574 -18.18 -30.27 5.88
N GLN A 575 -17.93 -30.49 7.18
CA GLN A 575 -18.75 -31.40 8.00
C GLN A 575 -20.19 -30.89 8.20
N THR A 576 -20.35 -29.57 8.37
CA THR A 576 -21.67 -28.94 8.46
C THR A 576 -22.47 -29.16 7.16
N SER A 577 -21.78 -29.19 6.01
CA SER A 577 -22.38 -29.45 4.69
C SER A 577 -22.68 -30.93 4.42
N GLN A 578 -22.04 -31.87 5.12
CA GLN A 578 -22.28 -33.32 4.99
C GLN A 578 -23.34 -33.87 5.96
N ALA A 579 -23.86 -33.05 6.88
CA ALA A 579 -24.95 -33.45 7.76
C ALA A 579 -26.25 -33.67 6.95
N PRO A 580 -26.87 -34.87 6.97
CA PRO A 580 -28.06 -35.14 6.16
C PRO A 580 -29.26 -34.29 6.64
N SER A 581 -29.91 -33.61 5.71
CA SER A 581 -31.09 -32.77 5.97
C SER A 581 -32.28 -33.61 6.43
N SER A 582 -32.48 -33.67 7.75
CA SER A 582 -33.61 -34.33 8.41
C SER A 582 -34.92 -33.52 8.31
N ASP A 583 -35.12 -32.77 7.22
CA ASP A 583 -36.35 -32.06 6.92
C ASP A 583 -37.22 -32.93 6.02
N GLY A 584 -38.28 -33.49 6.61
CA GLY A 584 -39.16 -34.45 5.93
C GLY A 584 -39.95 -33.80 4.81
N PHE A 585 -40.04 -34.50 3.67
CA PHE A 585 -40.95 -34.14 2.58
C PHE A 585 -42.38 -33.97 3.11
N SER A 586 -42.97 -32.79 2.87
CA SER A 586 -44.39 -32.53 3.09
C SER A 586 -44.87 -31.56 2.02
N SER A 587 -45.39 -32.12 0.93
CA SER A 587 -45.86 -31.36 -0.23
C SER A 587 -47.02 -30.44 0.15
N PRO A 588 -47.01 -29.15 -0.25
CA PRO A 588 -48.19 -28.31 -0.11
C PRO A 588 -49.27 -28.78 -1.08
N THR A 589 -50.38 -29.32 -0.55
CA THR A 589 -51.59 -29.56 -1.34
C THR A 589 -52.33 -28.25 -1.57
N ASP A 590 -52.71 -28.00 -2.82
CA ASP A 590 -53.45 -26.81 -3.24
C ASP A 590 -54.89 -26.78 -2.67
N ASN A 591 -55.31 -25.59 -2.21
CA ASN A 591 -56.69 -25.18 -1.98
C ASN A 591 -56.68 -23.72 -1.46
N GLY A 592 -56.88 -22.76 -2.35
CA GLY A 592 -56.96 -21.34 -1.99
C GLY A 592 -58.39 -20.88 -1.65
N SER A 593 -58.49 -19.77 -0.90
CA SER A 593 -59.62 -18.84 -1.03
C SER A 593 -59.33 -17.46 -0.40
N THR A 594 -59.59 -16.41 -1.19
CA THR A 594 -60.10 -15.08 -0.80
C THR A 594 -59.45 -14.27 0.33
N LEU A 595 -58.92 -13.10 -0.07
CA LEU A 595 -58.94 -11.80 0.64
C LEU A 595 -58.19 -11.73 2.00
N GLU A 596 -57.65 -10.58 2.45
CA GLU A 596 -57.76 -9.19 1.95
C GLU A 596 -56.43 -8.43 2.14
N SER A 597 -56.35 -7.17 1.70
CA SER A 597 -55.25 -6.25 2.05
C SER A 597 -55.43 -5.74 3.51
N VAL A 598 -54.50 -5.02 4.16
CA VAL A 598 -54.11 -3.62 3.88
C VAL A 598 -52.78 -3.26 4.59
N VAL A 599 -52.04 -2.36 3.94
CA VAL A 599 -50.82 -1.62 4.34
C VAL A 599 -50.88 -1.03 5.78
N GLY A 600 -49.75 -0.98 6.52
CA GLY A 600 -49.75 -0.31 7.85
C GLY A 600 -48.43 -0.18 8.62
N SER A 601 -47.38 0.40 8.03
CA SER A 601 -46.21 0.94 8.78
C SER A 601 -46.40 2.45 9.05
N PRO A 602 -45.60 3.13 9.92
CA PRO A 602 -44.79 2.71 11.09
C PRO A 602 -45.16 3.52 12.38
N GLY A 603 -44.39 3.41 13.49
CA GLY A 603 -44.49 4.41 14.58
C GLY A 603 -43.80 4.11 15.93
N ASN A 604 -42.58 4.66 16.09
CA ASN A 604 -41.92 5.21 17.29
C ASN A 604 -42.18 4.68 18.75
N ASP A 605 -41.05 4.29 19.36
CA ASP A 605 -40.46 4.81 20.62
C ASP A 605 -41.04 4.55 22.03
N SER A 606 -40.08 4.54 22.96
CA SER A 606 -40.15 4.87 24.40
C SER A 606 -40.49 3.78 25.42
N ILE A 607 -39.43 3.23 26.02
CA ILE A 607 -39.06 3.47 27.43
C ILE A 607 -40.21 3.41 28.46
N ASN A 608 -40.27 2.33 29.24
CA ASN A 608 -39.68 2.37 30.59
C ASN A 608 -39.52 1.00 31.25
N SER A 609 -38.66 0.94 32.26
CA SER A 609 -38.57 -0.17 33.22
C SER A 609 -39.54 0.01 34.40
N ILE A 610 -39.83 -1.07 35.12
CA ILE A 610 -40.06 -1.12 36.57
C ILE A 610 -40.00 -2.60 37.01
N ASP A 611 -39.25 -2.89 38.07
CA ASP A 611 -39.14 -4.20 38.72
C ASP A 611 -40.34 -4.51 39.63
N ILE A 612 -40.47 -5.77 40.09
CA ILE A 612 -40.54 -6.16 41.53
C ILE A 612 -40.95 -7.64 41.71
N ASP A 613 -40.30 -8.28 42.70
CA ASP A 613 -40.58 -9.58 43.37
C ASP A 613 -40.58 -10.90 42.56
N MET A 614 -39.97 -12.03 43.00
CA MET A 614 -39.86 -12.70 44.33
C MET A 614 -41.16 -13.47 44.72
N SER A 615 -41.16 -14.73 45.18
CA SER A 615 -40.10 -15.75 45.38
C SER A 615 -40.59 -17.19 44.99
N PRO A 616 -40.34 -18.34 45.68
CA PRO A 616 -39.80 -19.52 44.98
C PRO A 616 -40.62 -20.83 45.10
N ARG A 617 -40.41 -21.78 44.17
CA ARG A 617 -40.72 -23.20 44.39
C ARG A 617 -39.61 -24.13 43.88
N GLN A 618 -39.28 -25.15 44.67
CA GLN A 618 -38.21 -26.11 44.41
C GLN A 618 -38.71 -27.44 43.82
N ARG A 619 -37.72 -28.25 43.39
CA ARG A 619 -37.71 -29.72 43.20
C ARG A 619 -38.26 -30.26 41.88
N GLY A 620 -37.37 -30.94 41.16
CA GLY A 620 -37.63 -31.68 39.93
C GLY A 620 -36.39 -32.43 39.44
N TYR A 621 -35.66 -33.11 40.33
CA TYR A 621 -34.54 -33.98 39.90
C TYR A 621 -35.10 -35.16 39.10
N SER A 622 -34.77 -35.24 37.81
CA SER A 622 -34.93 -36.46 37.02
C SER A 622 -33.73 -36.61 36.10
N THR A 623 -32.95 -37.65 36.33
CA THR A 623 -31.78 -38.03 35.54
C THR A 623 -32.20 -38.84 34.32
N THR A 624 -32.20 -38.21 33.15
CA THR A 624 -32.28 -38.92 31.86
C THR A 624 -31.07 -38.54 31.02
N SER A 625 -30.09 -39.44 30.98
CA SER A 625 -28.92 -39.34 30.10
C SER A 625 -29.36 -39.38 28.63
N ASN A 626 -29.10 -38.30 27.89
CA ASN A 626 -29.36 -38.23 26.45
C ASN A 626 -28.01 -38.16 25.69
N PRO A 627 -27.43 -39.30 25.26
CA PRO A 627 -26.08 -39.37 24.72
C PRO A 627 -26.03 -38.97 23.24
N ARG A 628 -26.42 -37.73 22.95
CA ARG A 628 -26.23 -37.05 21.66
C ARG A 628 -25.90 -35.58 21.91
N SER A 629 -24.66 -35.32 22.32
CA SER A 629 -24.02 -34.06 21.95
C SER A 629 -24.11 -33.91 20.42
N ARG A 630 -24.45 -32.71 19.95
CA ARG A 630 -23.93 -32.31 18.63
C ARG A 630 -22.44 -32.14 18.83
N ASP A 631 -21.63 -32.86 18.07
CA ASP A 631 -20.18 -32.73 18.11
C ASP A 631 -19.77 -31.45 17.35
N PHE A 632 -20.14 -30.32 17.95
CA PHE A 632 -19.56 -29.02 17.61
C PHE A 632 -18.08 -29.09 17.97
N HIS A 633 -17.22 -29.30 16.97
CA HIS A 633 -15.79 -29.04 17.09
C HIS A 633 -15.62 -27.60 17.59
N PRO A 634 -15.13 -27.38 18.82
CA PRO A 634 -14.99 -26.03 19.36
C PRO A 634 -13.92 -25.27 18.57
N VAL A 635 -13.99 -23.93 18.62
CA VAL A 635 -12.88 -23.09 18.17
C VAL A 635 -11.63 -23.45 19.01
N PRO A 636 -10.51 -23.86 18.39
CA PRO A 636 -9.29 -24.22 19.10
C PRO A 636 -8.86 -23.10 20.05
N ALA A 637 -8.39 -23.45 21.24
CA ALA A 637 -8.23 -22.51 22.36
C ALA A 637 -7.44 -21.24 21.98
N VAL A 638 -6.40 -21.38 21.14
CA VAL A 638 -5.57 -20.27 20.65
C VAL A 638 -6.33 -19.25 19.78
N PHE A 639 -7.35 -19.67 19.02
CA PHE A 639 -8.17 -18.80 18.15
C PHE A 639 -9.45 -18.28 18.84
N ALA A 640 -9.78 -18.85 20.00
CA ALA A 640 -10.84 -18.36 20.90
C ALA A 640 -10.34 -17.37 21.96
N ASP A 641 -9.01 -17.26 22.11
CA ASP A 641 -8.35 -16.37 23.07
C ASP A 641 -8.33 -14.89 22.63
N ALA A 642 -8.36 -13.97 23.60
CA ALA A 642 -8.34 -12.53 23.34
C ALA A 642 -7.00 -12.04 22.74
N GLY A 643 -5.92 -12.82 22.87
CA GLY A 643 -4.66 -12.59 22.17
C GLY A 643 -4.79 -12.68 20.66
N TRP A 644 -5.65 -13.57 20.13
CA TRP A 644 -5.85 -13.73 18.69
C TRP A 644 -6.49 -12.47 18.11
N ASP A 645 -7.57 -12.01 18.73
CA ASP A 645 -8.28 -10.79 18.34
C ASP A 645 -7.35 -9.56 18.46
N ARG A 646 -6.50 -9.50 19.50
CA ARG A 646 -5.54 -8.38 19.71
C ARG A 646 -4.38 -8.38 18.71
N LEU A 647 -3.92 -9.53 18.23
CA LEU A 647 -2.85 -9.58 17.22
C LEU A 647 -3.40 -9.29 15.80
N ASN A 648 -4.64 -9.69 15.52
CA ASN A 648 -5.30 -9.38 14.24
C ASN A 648 -5.81 -7.93 14.17
N THR A 649 -6.19 -7.31 15.29
CA THR A 649 -6.61 -5.90 15.36
C THR A 649 -5.41 -4.94 15.28
N THR A 650 -4.93 -4.69 14.07
CA THR A 650 -3.80 -3.77 13.81
C THR A 650 -4.23 -2.31 13.97
N ILE A 651 -3.58 -1.57 14.88
CA ILE A 651 -3.81 -0.14 15.15
C ILE A 651 -2.80 0.74 14.42
N LEU A 652 -1.55 0.30 14.27
CA LEU A 652 -0.58 0.95 13.38
C LEU A 652 -0.27 0.00 12.23
N SER A 653 -0.90 0.20 11.08
CA SER A 653 -0.56 -0.54 9.87
C SER A 653 0.45 0.28 9.08
N THR A 654 1.64 -0.29 8.84
CA THR A 654 2.80 0.45 8.30
C THR A 654 3.38 -0.28 7.10
N SER A 655 3.91 0.45 6.11
CA SER A 655 4.61 -0.17 4.96
C SER A 655 5.61 0.79 4.31
N ASN A 656 6.77 0.25 3.92
CA ASN A 656 7.88 0.95 3.29
C ASN A 656 7.91 0.66 1.78
N CYS A 657 7.93 1.70 0.94
CA CYS A 657 7.99 1.57 -0.53
C CYS A 657 9.03 2.52 -1.16
N GLY A 658 10.25 2.54 -0.64
CA GLY A 658 11.33 3.40 -1.15
C GLY A 658 11.79 3.08 -2.57
N ASN A 659 11.40 3.92 -3.55
CA ASN A 659 11.91 3.93 -4.93
C ASN A 659 12.06 5.39 -5.43
N PRO A 660 13.12 5.76 -6.20
CA PRO A 660 13.27 7.09 -6.80
C PRO A 660 12.15 7.56 -7.75
N SER A 661 11.28 6.68 -8.25
CA SER A 661 10.10 7.07 -9.04
C SER A 661 8.94 7.59 -8.20
N LEU A 662 9.00 7.44 -6.87
CA LEU A 662 7.87 7.74 -5.97
C LEU A 662 8.11 8.96 -5.09
N ARG A 663 7.15 9.88 -5.16
CA ARG A 663 7.07 11.06 -4.30
C ARG A 663 6.52 10.70 -2.92
N GLN A 664 5.41 9.96 -2.91
CA GLN A 664 4.70 9.46 -1.73
C GLN A 664 4.05 8.10 -2.04
N PHE A 665 3.65 7.37 -0.99
CA PHE A 665 2.92 6.11 -1.06
C PHE A 665 1.97 6.05 0.15
N GLY A 666 0.78 5.48 0.00
CA GLY A 666 -0.15 5.35 1.11
C GLY A 666 -1.32 4.40 0.86
N PHE A 667 -2.10 4.21 1.91
CA PHE A 667 -3.26 3.32 2.00
C PHE A 667 -4.12 3.77 3.21
N GLY A 668 -5.37 3.33 3.30
CA GLY A 668 -6.25 3.68 4.43
C GLY A 668 -6.00 2.81 5.68
N PRO A 669 -6.62 3.14 6.82
CA PRO A 669 -6.42 2.41 8.07
C PRO A 669 -7.13 1.05 8.07
N THR A 670 -6.39 -0.02 8.39
CA THR A 670 -6.89 -1.41 8.40
C THR A 670 -7.80 -1.76 9.59
N SER A 671 -8.12 -0.79 10.45
CA SER A 671 -9.09 -0.93 11.54
C SER A 671 -9.77 0.42 11.80
N GLY A 672 -10.96 0.39 12.43
CA GLY A 672 -11.71 1.63 12.74
C GLY A 672 -10.96 2.58 13.69
N ASP A 673 -10.15 2.01 14.59
CA ASP A 673 -9.26 2.73 15.50
C ASP A 673 -7.82 2.87 14.96
N GLY A 674 -7.60 2.64 13.67
CA GLY A 674 -6.27 2.50 13.08
C GLY A 674 -5.67 3.75 12.44
N PHE A 675 -4.37 3.68 12.22
CA PHE A 675 -3.61 4.50 11.27
C PHE A 675 -3.10 3.63 10.12
N GLY A 676 -3.22 4.12 8.88
CA GLY A 676 -2.49 3.59 7.72
C GLY A 676 -1.28 4.48 7.44
N ILE A 677 -0.07 3.91 7.44
CA ILE A 677 1.19 4.67 7.39
C ILE A 677 2.07 4.14 6.25
N GLY A 678 2.02 4.83 5.11
CA GLY A 678 2.98 4.61 4.02
C GLY A 678 4.21 5.50 4.21
N TYR A 679 5.41 4.96 3.98
CA TYR A 679 6.64 5.75 4.08
C TYR A 679 7.73 5.38 3.06
N ILE A 680 8.57 6.37 2.78
CA ILE A 680 9.67 6.34 1.81
C ILE A 680 10.89 6.99 2.49
N ILE A 681 11.93 6.20 2.76
CA ILE A 681 13.19 6.71 3.34
C ILE A 681 14.12 7.15 2.20
N LYS A 682 14.18 8.46 1.95
CA LYS A 682 15.13 9.07 1.01
C LYS A 682 16.51 9.22 1.68
N ASP A 683 17.55 9.56 0.90
CA ASP A 683 18.91 9.60 1.43
C ASP A 683 19.14 10.74 2.45
N GLU A 684 18.53 11.91 2.21
CA GLU A 684 18.61 13.09 3.09
C GLU A 684 17.25 13.53 3.67
N GLY A 685 16.17 12.77 3.45
CA GLY A 685 14.85 13.04 4.05
C GLY A 685 14.01 11.77 4.26
N ILE A 686 12.83 11.93 4.84
CA ILE A 686 11.85 10.84 5.06
C ILE A 686 10.47 11.36 4.64
N ASN A 687 9.87 10.72 3.65
CA ASN A 687 8.53 11.05 3.15
C ASN A 687 7.52 10.08 3.78
N ILE A 688 6.46 10.59 4.41
CA ILE A 688 5.46 9.80 5.12
C ILE A 688 4.05 10.29 4.76
N CYS A 689 3.14 9.37 4.47
CA CYS A 689 1.71 9.60 4.34
C CYS A 689 0.99 8.85 5.46
N VAL A 690 0.15 9.56 6.23
CA VAL A 690 -0.65 9.01 7.31
C VAL A 690 -2.13 9.20 7.00
N SER A 691 -2.90 8.11 7.07
CA SER A 691 -4.35 8.09 7.04
C SER A 691 -4.93 7.63 8.38
N SER A 692 -6.12 8.09 8.76
CA SER A 692 -6.86 7.56 9.90
C SER A 692 -8.36 7.76 9.77
N LYS A 693 -9.16 7.09 10.60
CA LYS A 693 -10.59 7.38 10.78
C LYS A 693 -10.77 8.24 12.04
N HIS A 694 -10.84 9.56 11.86
CA HIS A 694 -11.03 10.59 12.90
C HIS A 694 -10.03 10.58 14.10
N ARG A 695 -8.70 10.44 13.88
CA ARG A 695 -7.73 10.23 14.97
C ARG A 695 -6.76 11.38 15.29
N GLN A 696 -7.16 12.65 15.14
CA GLN A 696 -6.24 13.81 15.34
C GLN A 696 -4.97 13.67 14.49
N THR A 697 -5.09 13.26 13.22
CA THR A 697 -3.97 12.76 12.40
C THR A 697 -2.82 13.76 12.32
N LYS A 698 -3.14 15.06 12.19
CA LYS A 698 -2.17 16.16 12.21
C LYS A 698 -1.27 16.15 13.45
N ARG A 699 -1.84 15.87 14.62
CA ARG A 699 -1.14 15.86 15.91
C ARG A 699 -0.23 14.63 16.07
N PHE A 700 -0.60 13.49 15.49
CA PHE A 700 0.30 12.34 15.40
C PHE A 700 1.52 12.64 14.51
N VAL A 701 1.28 13.28 13.36
CA VAL A 701 2.36 13.75 12.47
C VAL A 701 3.27 14.78 13.14
N ASP A 702 2.70 15.76 13.86
CA ASP A 702 3.48 16.79 14.58
C ASP A 702 4.30 16.19 15.74
N ALA A 703 3.76 15.17 16.43
CA ALA A 703 4.50 14.42 17.43
C ALA A 703 5.64 13.58 16.81
N LEU A 704 5.44 13.05 15.60
CA LEU A 704 6.44 12.29 14.86
C LEU A 704 7.60 13.18 14.35
N GLU A 705 7.30 14.35 13.77
CA GLU A 705 8.34 15.33 13.41
C GLU A 705 9.10 15.80 14.66
N SER A 706 8.39 16.13 15.74
CA SER A 706 9.00 16.55 17.01
C SER A 706 9.94 15.49 17.57
N TYR A 707 9.55 14.20 17.51
CA TYR A 707 10.41 13.09 17.88
C TYR A 707 11.65 13.00 16.99
N LEU A 708 11.49 13.04 15.66
CA LEU A 708 12.60 12.95 14.69
C LEU A 708 13.61 14.09 14.89
N LEU A 709 13.14 15.31 15.16
CA LEU A 709 14.00 16.45 15.49
C LEU A 709 14.75 16.26 16.81
N GLU A 710 14.10 15.74 17.85
CA GLU A 710 14.72 15.54 19.17
C GLU A 710 15.72 14.38 19.19
N ILE A 711 15.38 13.21 18.63
CA ILE A 711 16.31 12.06 18.61
C ILE A 711 17.61 12.41 17.86
N ARG A 712 17.55 13.30 16.85
CA ARG A 712 18.73 13.85 16.18
C ARG A 712 19.63 14.65 17.12
N ARG A 713 19.07 15.41 18.06
CA ARG A 713 19.83 16.16 19.09
C ARG A 713 20.49 15.18 20.06
N VAL A 714 19.72 14.24 20.59
CA VAL A 714 20.16 13.17 21.49
C VAL A 714 21.33 12.35 20.91
N LEU A 715 21.23 11.94 19.64
CA LEU A 715 22.31 11.25 18.91
C LEU A 715 23.56 12.12 18.70
N ARG A 716 23.38 13.41 18.36
CA ARG A 716 24.51 14.34 18.19
C ARG A 716 25.23 14.63 19.51
N ILE A 717 24.53 14.66 20.65
CA ILE A 717 25.13 14.84 21.99
C ILE A 717 25.98 13.64 22.38
N THR A 718 25.42 12.44 22.28
CA THR A 718 26.10 11.18 22.63
C THR A 718 27.28 10.88 21.70
N GLY A 719 27.11 11.06 20.38
CA GLY A 719 28.17 10.88 19.38
C GLY A 719 29.37 11.82 19.59
N ARG A 720 29.13 13.08 19.97
CA ARG A 720 30.21 14.04 20.30
C ARG A 720 31.03 13.58 21.50
N LYS A 721 30.37 13.18 22.61
CA LYS A 721 31.07 12.66 23.81
C LYS A 721 31.92 11.43 23.47
N ALA A 722 31.39 10.51 22.66
CA ALA A 722 32.12 9.31 22.22
C ALA A 722 33.38 9.64 21.39
N ALA A 723 33.33 10.67 20.53
CA ALA A 723 34.49 11.14 19.78
C ALA A 723 35.56 11.75 20.70
N THR A 724 35.17 12.61 21.65
CA THR A 724 36.09 13.20 22.65
C THR A 724 36.74 12.10 23.51
N ALA A 725 35.96 11.14 24.00
CA ALA A 725 36.48 10.02 24.81
C ALA A 725 37.50 9.16 24.03
N LYS A 726 37.29 8.93 22.72
CA LYS A 726 38.27 8.26 21.86
C LYS A 726 39.55 9.08 21.68
N GLN A 727 39.47 10.41 21.57
CA GLN A 727 40.66 11.27 21.52
C GLN A 727 41.45 11.28 22.84
N THR A 728 40.79 11.29 24.00
CA THR A 728 41.47 11.16 25.30
C THR A 728 42.17 9.82 25.42
N ARG A 729 41.47 8.71 25.13
CA ARG A 729 42.04 7.36 25.22
C ARG A 729 43.18 7.12 24.22
N ALA A 730 43.15 7.78 23.05
CA ALA A 730 44.26 7.76 22.10
C ALA A 730 45.51 8.54 22.57
N ARG A 731 45.37 9.48 23.51
CA ARG A 731 46.50 10.16 24.18
C ARG A 731 47.08 9.37 25.37
N GLU A 732 46.36 8.36 25.86
CA GLU A 732 46.79 7.54 27.00
C GLU A 732 47.61 6.30 26.57
N ILE A 733 47.62 5.95 25.28
CA ILE A 733 48.33 4.79 24.72
C ILE A 733 49.60 5.26 23.98
N ASP A 734 50.43 6.06 24.66
CA ASP A 734 51.78 6.43 24.19
C ASP A 734 52.82 6.05 25.27
N PRO A 735 53.51 4.90 25.15
CA PRO A 735 54.26 4.30 26.24
C PRO A 735 55.57 5.05 26.56
N ALA A 736 55.84 5.22 27.85
CA ALA A 736 56.89 6.08 28.37
C ALA A 736 58.31 5.75 27.84
N LYS A 737 58.92 6.70 27.12
CA LYS A 737 60.36 6.68 26.79
C LYS A 737 61.19 7.18 27.97
N VAL A 738 62.08 6.32 28.46
CA VAL A 738 63.03 6.61 29.54
C VAL A 738 64.03 7.69 29.12
N LYS A 739 64.34 8.62 30.04
CA LYS A 739 65.38 9.64 29.84
C LYS A 739 66.77 9.08 30.14
N THR A 740 67.72 9.26 29.23
CA THR A 740 69.15 9.31 29.52
C THR A 740 69.68 10.73 29.26
N SER A 741 70.77 11.09 29.94
CA SER A 741 71.16 12.49 30.15
C SER A 741 72.32 12.93 29.26
N ASN A 742 72.34 14.22 28.90
CA ASN A 742 73.60 14.95 28.97
C ASN A 742 73.45 16.45 29.28
N ARG A 743 74.54 16.98 29.86
CA ARG A 743 74.76 18.32 30.43
C ARG A 743 75.14 19.37 29.34
N LEU A 744 75.21 20.70 29.53
CA LEU A 744 75.15 21.63 30.68
C LEU A 744 74.95 23.11 30.20
N LYS A 745 74.52 24.02 31.10
CA LYS A 745 74.71 25.51 31.06
C LYS A 745 73.89 26.31 30.00
N ALA A 746 73.53 27.60 30.18
CA ALA A 746 73.80 28.56 31.27
C ALA A 746 72.61 29.50 31.60
N ARG A 747 72.81 30.40 32.59
CA ARG A 747 71.85 31.38 33.15
C ARG A 747 71.42 32.49 32.16
N GLY A 748 70.21 33.03 32.36
CA GLY A 748 69.74 34.34 31.87
C GLY A 748 68.54 34.84 32.69
N ARG A 749 68.32 36.16 32.78
CA ARG A 749 67.19 36.78 33.53
C ARG A 749 66.51 37.85 32.66
N MET A 750 65.26 38.20 33.00
CA MET A 750 64.40 39.17 32.31
C MET A 750 65.06 40.53 32.04
N ILE A 751 64.64 41.23 30.96
CA ILE A 751 64.05 42.58 31.02
C ILE A 751 63.37 42.96 29.67
N THR A 752 62.54 44.01 29.73
CA THR A 752 61.58 44.57 28.75
C THR A 752 62.11 44.99 27.36
N GLY A 753 61.19 45.13 26.38
CA GLY A 753 61.12 46.37 25.58
C GLY A 753 60.84 46.27 24.06
N LEU A 754 59.63 46.67 23.67
CA LEU A 754 59.22 47.50 22.50
C LEU A 754 59.82 47.33 21.07
N ASP A 755 58.95 47.64 20.09
CA ASP A 755 59.21 48.16 18.73
C ASP A 755 59.86 47.22 17.66
N ASN A 756 59.60 47.36 16.34
CA ASN A 756 58.76 48.33 15.60
C ASN A 756 58.11 47.75 14.30
N ASN A 757 57.38 48.62 13.58
CA ASN A 757 56.65 48.47 12.30
C ASN A 757 57.49 47.93 11.10
N ALA A 758 56.94 47.56 9.92
CA ALA A 758 55.65 47.88 9.25
C ALA A 758 55.11 46.67 8.44
N MET A 759 53.95 46.67 7.73
CA MET A 759 53.43 47.65 6.74
C MET A 759 51.88 47.63 6.61
N ARG A 760 51.29 48.69 6.04
CA ARG A 760 49.83 48.98 5.98
C ARG A 760 49.06 48.27 4.86
N LEU A 761 47.73 48.11 5.06
CA LEU A 761 46.73 48.80 4.23
C LEU A 761 45.51 49.27 5.10
N ARG A 762 44.59 50.06 4.53
CA ARG A 762 43.37 50.65 5.18
C ARG A 762 42.10 49.98 4.60
N LEU A 763 40.91 50.00 5.20
CA LEU A 763 40.01 51.12 5.56
C LEU A 763 38.97 50.64 6.62
N THR A 764 38.84 51.28 7.80
CA THR A 764 37.78 52.26 8.21
C THR A 764 36.33 51.87 7.92
N ASN A 765 35.34 51.91 8.84
CA ASN A 765 35.23 52.22 10.29
C ASN A 765 34.06 51.35 10.86
N GLY A 766 33.96 50.95 12.13
CA GLY A 766 33.81 51.78 13.36
C GLY A 766 32.31 52.06 13.59
N SER A 767 31.67 51.83 14.75
CA SER A 767 32.14 51.69 16.16
C SER A 767 31.22 50.66 16.89
N SER A 768 31.61 49.75 17.82
CA SER A 768 32.32 49.87 19.12
C SER A 768 31.68 50.84 20.13
N THR A 769 31.60 50.64 21.45
CA THR A 769 31.72 49.50 22.41
C THR A 769 31.31 50.09 23.79
N GLY A 770 30.78 49.33 24.76
CA GLY A 770 30.57 49.92 26.10
C GLY A 770 29.85 49.06 27.15
N THR A 771 30.52 48.08 27.74
CA THR A 771 30.03 47.33 28.92
C THR A 771 29.91 48.19 30.19
N ARG A 772 28.81 48.06 30.94
CA ARG A 772 28.79 48.07 32.43
C ARG A 772 27.43 47.66 33.01
N SER A 773 27.47 46.77 33.99
CA SER A 773 26.45 46.50 35.03
C SER A 773 26.91 47.18 36.35
N PRO A 774 26.15 47.20 37.48
CA PRO A 774 25.01 46.36 37.87
C PRO A 774 23.87 47.11 38.65
N THR A 775 23.25 46.41 39.62
CA THR A 775 22.34 46.85 40.72
C THR A 775 20.85 47.04 40.42
N GLU A 776 20.06 46.93 41.49
CA GLU A 776 18.63 46.56 41.54
C GLU A 776 17.73 47.71 42.04
N GLU A 777 16.41 47.45 42.05
CA GLU A 777 15.33 48.18 42.77
C GLU A 777 14.95 49.61 42.27
N SER A 778 13.66 50.03 42.31
CA SER A 778 12.38 49.33 42.55
C SER A 778 11.16 50.23 42.15
N LEU A 779 9.93 49.68 42.24
CA LEU A 779 8.61 50.36 42.20
C LEU A 779 8.10 50.85 40.81
N LEU A 780 6.79 50.85 40.46
CA LEU A 780 5.57 50.22 41.02
C LEU A 780 4.39 50.30 39.99
N MET A 781 3.44 49.35 40.06
CA MET A 781 2.04 49.40 39.51
C MET A 781 1.86 49.43 37.98
N SER A 782 0.84 48.81 37.34
CA SER A 782 -0.23 47.88 37.81
C SER A 782 -0.85 47.11 36.62
N ASP A 783 -1.21 45.84 36.85
CA ASP A 783 -2.52 45.16 36.62
C ASP A 783 -3.39 45.54 35.39
N ASP A 784 -4.07 44.64 34.67
CA ASP A 784 -4.03 43.16 34.46
C ASP A 784 -4.80 42.91 33.11
N GLU A 785 -5.42 41.81 32.65
CA GLU A 785 -5.76 40.40 33.00
C GLU A 785 -5.99 39.71 31.61
N LEU A 786 -6.15 38.40 31.33
CA LEU A 786 -6.06 37.07 31.97
C LEU A 786 -5.96 36.06 30.77
N GLY A 787 -5.38 34.86 30.79
CA GLY A 787 -4.60 34.07 31.76
C GLY A 787 -4.16 32.75 31.09
N GLY A 788 -3.29 31.97 31.73
CA GLY A 788 -2.70 30.75 31.13
C GLY A 788 -2.99 29.47 31.91
N TYR A 789 -2.91 28.32 31.22
CA TYR A 789 -2.93 26.98 31.84
C TYR A 789 -1.71 26.17 31.42
N GLY A 790 -0.65 26.25 32.22
CA GLY A 790 0.45 25.28 32.18
C GLY A 790 0.16 24.14 33.15
N PHE A 791 0.11 22.90 32.66
CA PHE A 791 -0.11 21.73 33.51
C PHE A 791 0.59 20.49 32.95
N PHE A 792 1.55 19.95 33.69
CA PHE A 792 1.63 18.53 34.07
C PHE A 792 2.79 18.35 35.06
N ASP A 793 2.46 18.27 36.35
CA ASP A 793 3.40 17.86 37.39
C ASP A 793 3.62 16.34 37.33
N ALA A 794 4.87 15.91 37.27
CA ALA A 794 5.25 14.50 37.13
C ALA A 794 5.02 13.64 38.39
N GLY A 795 4.65 14.25 39.54
CA GLY A 795 4.50 13.53 40.81
C GLY A 795 3.34 12.50 40.86
N MET A 796 2.18 12.81 40.28
CA MET A 796 0.94 12.04 40.56
C MET A 796 0.89 10.65 39.92
N LEU A 797 1.52 10.45 38.75
CA LEU A 797 1.45 9.18 38.00
C LEU A 797 2.07 8.02 38.78
N LEU A 798 3.15 8.28 39.54
CA LEU A 798 3.84 7.27 40.35
C LEU A 798 2.98 6.76 41.53
N GLN A 799 2.04 7.59 42.00
CA GLN A 799 1.16 7.26 43.11
C GLN A 799 -0.07 6.45 42.64
N ALA A 800 -0.62 6.79 41.46
CA ALA A 800 -1.65 5.99 40.80
C ALA A 800 -1.16 4.57 40.44
N LEU A 801 0.09 4.42 40.00
CA LEU A 801 0.69 3.11 39.68
C LEU A 801 0.86 2.19 40.90
N LYS A 802 0.96 2.73 42.12
CA LYS A 802 1.00 1.94 43.36
C LYS A 802 -0.38 1.48 43.85
N ALA A 803 -1.46 2.13 43.42
CA ALA A 803 -2.83 1.86 43.87
C ALA A 803 -3.54 0.70 43.13
N ARG A 804 -2.85 -0.02 42.25
CA ARG A 804 -3.37 -1.21 41.54
C ARG A 804 -2.85 -2.56 42.08
N GLY A 805 -2.23 -2.55 43.25
CA GLY A 805 -1.97 -3.77 44.03
C GLY A 805 -3.19 -4.21 44.84
N ASP A 806 -3.37 -5.52 44.95
CA ASP A 806 -4.16 -6.22 45.98
C ASP A 806 -5.68 -5.96 46.04
N ALA A 807 -6.40 -6.63 45.13
CA ALA A 807 -7.73 -7.18 45.41
C ALA A 807 -7.89 -8.52 44.68
N PHE A 808 -7.82 -9.63 45.43
CA PHE A 808 -8.13 -10.98 44.93
C PHE A 808 -9.53 -11.39 45.38
N ASP A 809 -10.33 -11.96 44.47
CA ASP A 809 -11.56 -12.68 44.82
C ASP A 809 -11.56 -14.04 44.09
N HIS A 810 -12.14 -15.05 44.73
CA HIS A 810 -11.96 -16.47 44.41
C HIS A 810 -13.27 -17.14 43.95
N ASN A 811 -13.68 -16.88 42.71
CA ASN A 811 -14.58 -17.75 41.95
C ASN A 811 -14.52 -17.42 40.45
N GLU A 812 -13.83 -18.23 39.65
CA GLU A 812 -13.86 -18.14 38.19
C GLU A 812 -14.10 -19.50 37.54
N ALA A 813 -14.93 -19.51 36.49
CA ALA A 813 -15.21 -20.68 35.65
C ALA A 813 -13.98 -21.07 34.80
N LYS A 814 -13.97 -22.31 34.27
CA LYS A 814 -12.79 -22.83 33.56
C LYS A 814 -12.53 -22.06 32.26
N PRO A 815 -11.26 -21.95 31.81
CA PRO A 815 -10.94 -21.25 30.56
C PRO A 815 -11.72 -21.77 29.33
N SER A 816 -11.93 -23.09 29.23
CA SER A 816 -12.72 -23.71 28.16
C SER A 816 -14.20 -23.31 28.17
N GLU A 817 -14.78 -23.10 29.35
CA GLU A 817 -16.18 -22.65 29.51
C GLU A 817 -16.34 -21.18 29.07
N ARG A 818 -15.32 -20.35 29.30
CA ARG A 818 -15.24 -18.97 28.79
C ARG A 818 -15.00 -18.92 27.27
N ALA A 819 -14.10 -19.75 26.74
CA ALA A 819 -13.86 -19.86 25.30
C ALA A 819 -15.16 -20.26 24.55
N ALA A 820 -15.89 -21.26 25.05
CA ALA A 820 -17.17 -21.67 24.50
C ALA A 820 -18.26 -20.59 24.59
N ALA A 821 -18.25 -19.74 25.63
CA ALA A 821 -19.16 -18.61 25.77
C ALA A 821 -18.84 -17.47 24.79
N ASN A 822 -17.56 -17.20 24.51
CA ASN A 822 -17.13 -16.22 23.52
C ASN A 822 -17.43 -16.71 22.09
N ALA A 823 -17.17 -17.99 21.78
CA ALA A 823 -17.48 -18.57 20.48
C ALA A 823 -18.98 -18.42 20.13
N LYS A 824 -19.89 -18.72 21.06
CA LYS A 824 -21.35 -18.58 20.90
C LYS A 824 -21.85 -17.13 20.68
N ARG A 825 -21.00 -16.12 20.84
CA ARG A 825 -21.32 -14.72 20.49
C ARG A 825 -20.90 -14.32 19.07
N ARG A 826 -20.17 -15.18 18.35
CA ARG A 826 -19.69 -14.93 16.98
C ARG A 826 -20.69 -15.37 15.89
N ASP A 827 -21.73 -16.14 16.23
CA ASP A 827 -22.75 -16.68 15.29
C ASP A 827 -23.82 -15.66 14.86
N VAL A 828 -23.43 -14.49 14.34
CA VAL A 828 -24.36 -13.51 13.75
C VAL A 828 -23.88 -13.05 12.36
N GLY A 829 -24.28 -13.80 11.34
CA GLY A 829 -24.06 -13.44 9.93
C GLY A 829 -24.01 -14.67 9.02
N LYS A 830 -24.92 -14.75 8.03
CA LYS A 830 -24.83 -15.78 6.98
C LYS A 830 -23.70 -15.44 6.01
N LYS A 831 -22.53 -16.03 6.23
CA LYS A 831 -21.44 -16.10 5.23
C LYS A 831 -21.93 -16.84 3.97
N LEU A 832 -21.33 -16.52 2.82
CA LEU A 832 -21.56 -17.21 1.55
C LEU A 832 -20.77 -18.53 1.50
N ARG A 833 -21.07 -19.40 0.54
CA ARG A 833 -20.52 -20.78 0.47
C ARG A 833 -19.34 -20.82 -0.50
N LEU A 834 -18.26 -21.51 -0.10
CA LEU A 834 -17.04 -21.70 -0.90
C LEU A 834 -17.09 -23.00 -1.73
N VAL A 835 -18.08 -23.11 -2.60
CA VAL A 835 -18.19 -24.20 -3.59
C VAL A 835 -18.73 -23.60 -4.89
N GLU A 836 -18.10 -23.92 -6.01
CA GLU A 836 -18.36 -23.37 -7.37
C GLU A 836 -17.83 -21.93 -7.58
N TYR A 837 -16.52 -21.77 -7.40
CA TYR A 837 -15.61 -20.99 -8.25
C TYR A 837 -14.35 -21.84 -8.50
#